data_AF-A0A9P7RXB2-F1
#
_entry.id   AF-A0A9P7RXB2-F1
#
_cell.length_a   1.000
_cell.length_b   1.000
_cell.length_c   1.000
_cell.angle_alpha   90.00
_cell.angle_beta   90.00
_cell.angle_gamma   90.00
#
_symmetry.space_group_name_H-M   'P 1'
#
loop_
_entity.id
_entity.type
_entity.pdbx_description
1 polymer ?
#
loop_
_entity_poly.entity_id
_entity_poly.type
_entity_poly.pdbx_seq_one_letter_code
_entity_poly.pdbx_strand_id
1 'polypeptide(L)'
;MACFAEFRGEDEVALKHYQDAYEALIIMFGSIIILSPRTKRWAEAKVLADCINIKITKLYLYNNEHALAVSHHTTHMRRFGDFSRGWGIGEETYEYWSWMARQHRVLAELIELGTNSHLNSTLVIPIHKPIISPSSTIGIQRVGSPGIEMELNAIRSLIINPNHLLQHPGFYYYMAARCTEMRRERFNAALLALEDNQYHPGTLNPASNSPGFANEKKVDHFVLILELYTKAYEHFKRHAEVHAQTTQTQTHQGRLPLYIAYRIAQTYQDSGKYDMAIRFFERMAKTYRKEQWRSLLVPLLSTWYACAERLGDVDLCVRLLVEMLGYGIDGSEFEDLEDVESRLMRTLKDNKPSSEDPIVLDHLESQPLFDTSLVFWKPEAEVHELVAFQLSLAAPRDRSIQSLPFSKLEIYTKEDDDAPFIIEHVEQSDAEGEGDLVRRVELGQVGKERTEDPIIKASLRWRKGGILILTGTMSSRIPTYLTLSLLKLYLSYDAWKIELPLKPCKSRQPSNALESLWLSCLYPVRFIPITREDYSSVNVKHRPHKVTVSVNHRQPAYLNENYPITIQVTNVDDAELDVVVEVLLLPSDLDYAVNTIAVDEEQSSGLLKGISLGVLAPGVSAIKTLYLRSTEAAGDRTLDISVQSRSTTSATGTSDSSVAYPVDTPQPELLDITETLRTVVVPTVEPLKMTCDVTYRRAIGAQIGLADLNAFEEDFWDDGDGGEATVVSTFQCSGPWGLAIESLVLKRQDVLQAKIMTSSINEIGKDVFPSEYLPGDNFGDICCISISSQGKNGQHIFQPVPVPGEYEVAWKRILSDSEYGEPTITTFVLPPLQPPIDGLVALLNPPTIANLHQPIAMSLTIRNRHPTRSANITVHLDSDPSDGFVVAGLRNGRVPVLLPGGEEKLTWKLIPVECGYVQLPKLRVVDRRKAIASAQGLGGPGTDVEIEGVPVKIVDVRTEQKVVSILSTTGSGGEVKKDAEDAAAVDPNRIADVLVLP
;
A
#
# COMPACT_ATOMS: atom_id res chain seq x y z
N MET A 1 -21.06 34.32 44.58
CA MET A 1 -20.77 32.92 44.92
C MET A 1 -19.94 32.26 43.85
N ALA A 2 -20.39 32.21 42.59
CA ALA A 2 -19.61 31.67 41.46
C ALA A 2 -18.16 32.21 41.36
N CYS A 3 -17.96 33.54 41.35
CA CYS A 3 -16.60 34.12 41.29
C CYS A 3 -15.71 33.74 42.49
N PHE A 4 -16.29 33.55 43.68
CA PHE A 4 -15.51 33.16 44.87
C PHE A 4 -15.06 31.70 44.78
N ALA A 5 -15.89 30.82 44.21
CA ALA A 5 -15.51 29.44 43.93
C ALA A 5 -14.42 29.36 42.83
N GLU A 6 -14.52 30.18 41.77
CA GLU A 6 -13.48 30.28 40.73
C GLU A 6 -12.13 30.72 41.35
N PHE A 7 -12.12 31.70 42.25
CA PHE A 7 -10.89 32.14 42.93
C PHE A 7 -10.30 31.10 43.91
N ARG A 8 -11.08 30.13 44.35
CA ARG A 8 -10.61 29.00 45.17
C ARG A 8 -10.09 27.83 44.33
N GLY A 9 -10.27 27.88 43.00
CA GLY A 9 -10.00 26.75 42.10
C GLY A 9 -11.04 25.64 42.18
N GLU A 10 -12.23 25.91 42.73
CA GLU A 10 -13.34 24.96 42.77
C GLU A 10 -14.17 25.07 41.48
N ASP A 11 -13.62 24.60 40.36
CA ASP A 11 -14.16 24.87 39.00
C ASP A 11 -15.57 24.30 38.78
N GLU A 12 -15.89 23.10 39.28
CA GLU A 12 -17.23 22.49 39.16
C GLU A 12 -18.30 23.26 39.95
N VAL A 13 -17.95 23.73 41.15
CA VAL A 13 -18.86 24.52 42.01
C VAL A 13 -19.08 25.90 41.40
N ALA A 14 -18.02 26.51 40.86
CA ALA A 14 -18.10 27.77 40.13
C ALA A 14 -19.01 27.63 38.90
N LEU A 15 -18.82 26.56 38.10
CA LEU A 15 -19.60 26.28 36.91
C LEU A 15 -21.10 26.17 37.23
N LYS A 16 -21.47 25.38 38.24
CA LYS A 16 -22.87 25.23 38.66
C LYS A 16 -23.49 26.56 39.08
N HIS A 17 -22.80 27.35 39.91
CA HIS A 17 -23.30 28.65 40.32
C HIS A 17 -23.40 29.66 39.18
N TYR A 18 -22.53 29.59 38.17
CA TYR A 18 -22.66 30.41 36.96
C TYR A 18 -23.86 29.97 36.11
N GLN A 19 -24.11 28.65 35.97
CA GLN A 19 -25.28 28.12 35.27
C GLN A 19 -26.59 28.55 35.93
N ASP A 20 -26.71 28.40 37.26
CA ASP A 20 -27.90 28.83 38.02
C ASP A 20 -28.18 30.33 37.81
N ALA A 21 -27.13 31.16 37.85
CA ALA A 21 -27.24 32.60 37.61
C ALA A 21 -27.63 32.92 36.17
N TYR A 22 -27.11 32.18 35.19
CA TYR A 22 -27.45 32.32 33.78
C TYR A 22 -28.93 31.98 33.52
N GLU A 23 -29.42 30.86 34.06
CA GLU A 23 -30.82 30.45 33.91
C GLU A 23 -31.79 31.47 34.51
N ALA A 24 -31.48 31.99 35.70
CA ALA A 24 -32.27 33.06 36.32
C ALA A 24 -32.36 34.31 35.43
N LEU A 25 -31.24 34.73 34.83
CA LEU A 25 -31.21 35.87 33.90
C LEU A 25 -32.01 35.60 32.62
N ILE A 26 -31.93 34.40 32.05
CA ILE A 26 -32.71 34.03 30.86
C ILE A 26 -34.21 34.10 31.12
N ILE A 27 -34.67 33.65 32.30
CA ILE A 27 -36.09 33.76 32.70
C ILE A 27 -36.50 35.23 32.80
N MET A 28 -35.66 36.10 33.37
CA MET A 28 -35.94 37.54 33.47
C MET A 28 -36.02 38.22 32.08
N PHE A 29 -35.15 37.84 31.14
CA PHE A 29 -35.17 38.36 29.77
C PHE A 29 -36.37 37.89 28.94
N GLY A 30 -36.99 36.77 29.32
CA GLY A 30 -38.24 36.30 28.70
C GLY A 30 -39.43 37.25 28.90
N SER A 31 -39.35 38.20 29.84
CA SER A 31 -40.40 39.20 30.09
C SER A 31 -39.92 40.63 29.89
N ILE A 32 -40.46 41.28 28.85
CA ILE A 32 -40.20 42.68 28.48
C ILE A 32 -40.65 43.66 29.60
N ILE A 33 -41.52 43.20 30.52
CA ILE A 33 -42.00 43.96 31.67
C ILE A 33 -40.97 43.99 32.80
N ILE A 34 -40.26 42.88 33.03
CA ILE A 34 -39.27 42.76 34.11
C ILE A 34 -37.98 43.51 33.74
N LEU A 35 -37.52 43.32 32.50
CA LEU A 35 -36.36 44.00 31.95
C LEU A 35 -36.74 44.70 30.64
N SER A 36 -37.19 45.94 30.75
CA SER A 36 -37.59 46.74 29.60
C SER A 36 -36.39 47.08 28.70
N PRO A 37 -36.45 46.80 27.38
CA PRO A 37 -35.37 47.05 26.43
C PRO A 37 -34.93 48.51 26.39
N ARG A 38 -33.67 48.75 26.01
CA ARG A 38 -33.07 50.10 25.90
C ARG A 38 -32.99 50.89 27.23
N THR A 39 -33.25 50.26 28.38
CA THR A 39 -32.98 50.86 29.70
C THR A 39 -31.56 50.55 30.18
N LYS A 40 -31.03 51.37 31.10
CA LYS A 40 -29.70 51.15 31.70
C LYS A 40 -29.60 49.77 32.38
N ARG A 41 -30.63 49.40 33.14
CA ARG A 41 -30.70 48.13 33.89
C ARG A 41 -30.74 46.91 32.96
N TRP A 42 -31.46 47.02 31.84
CA TRP A 42 -31.46 46.01 30.79
C TRP A 42 -30.07 45.85 30.15
N ALA A 43 -29.38 46.96 29.87
CA ALA A 43 -28.03 46.92 29.30
C ALA A 43 -27.01 46.28 30.27
N GLU A 44 -27.05 46.64 31.56
CA GLU A 44 -26.23 46.03 32.60
C GLU A 44 -26.49 44.53 32.74
N ALA A 45 -27.77 44.12 32.76
CA ALA A 45 -28.15 42.71 32.81
C ALA A 45 -27.67 41.94 31.57
N LYS A 46 -27.71 42.56 30.39
CA LYS A 46 -27.28 41.93 29.13
C LYS A 46 -25.77 41.70 29.14
N VAL A 47 -25.00 42.72 29.56
CA VAL A 47 -23.55 42.60 29.74
C VAL A 47 -23.21 41.54 30.78
N LEU A 48 -23.95 41.46 31.89
CA LEU A 48 -23.76 40.41 32.90
C LEU A 48 -24.01 39.01 32.32
N ALA A 49 -25.07 38.83 31.54
CA ALA A 49 -25.37 37.56 30.88
C ALA A 49 -24.30 37.16 29.86
N ASP A 50 -23.80 38.11 29.06
CA ASP A 50 -22.69 37.89 28.12
C ASP A 50 -21.40 37.47 28.87
N CYS A 51 -21.07 38.15 29.97
CA CYS A 51 -19.92 37.82 30.82
C CYS A 51 -20.03 36.44 31.46
N ILE A 52 -21.21 36.07 31.97
CA ILE A 52 -21.45 34.74 32.53
C ILE A 52 -21.34 33.66 31.45
N ASN A 53 -21.86 33.90 30.24
CA ASN A 53 -21.72 32.97 29.12
C ASN A 53 -20.27 32.67 28.80
N ILE A 54 -19.41 33.70 28.74
CA ILE A 54 -17.98 33.54 28.50
C ILE A 54 -17.31 32.77 29.66
N LYS A 55 -17.70 33.05 30.91
CA LYS A 55 -17.19 32.34 32.09
C LYS A 55 -17.54 30.85 32.09
N ILE A 56 -18.79 30.50 31.77
CA ILE A 56 -19.23 29.11 31.62
C ILE A 56 -18.45 28.43 30.48
N THR A 57 -18.34 29.09 29.33
CA THR A 57 -17.60 28.57 28.17
C THR A 57 -16.13 28.32 28.52
N LYS A 58 -15.48 29.26 29.22
CA LYS A 58 -14.10 29.15 29.69
C LYS A 58 -13.91 27.95 30.64
N LEU A 59 -14.80 27.78 31.61
CA LEU A 59 -14.72 26.66 32.57
C LEU A 59 -14.90 25.31 31.87
N TYR A 60 -15.82 25.20 30.91
CA TYR A 60 -15.94 24.00 30.08
C TYR A 60 -14.67 23.71 29.27
N LEU A 61 -14.02 24.74 28.73
CA LEU A 61 -12.75 24.59 28.00
C LEU A 61 -11.60 24.14 28.92
N TYR A 62 -11.56 24.58 30.18
CA TYR A 62 -10.58 24.12 31.17
C TYR A 62 -10.77 22.65 31.55
N ASN A 63 -12.02 22.18 31.58
CA ASN A 63 -12.36 20.78 31.82
C ASN A 63 -12.21 19.87 30.58
N ASN A 64 -11.68 20.38 29.46
CA ASN A 64 -11.60 19.71 28.16
C ASN A 64 -12.97 19.28 27.57
N GLU A 65 -14.07 19.90 28.02
CA GLU A 65 -15.42 19.64 27.53
C GLU A 65 -15.78 20.55 26.33
N HIS A 66 -15.07 20.38 25.22
CA HIS A 66 -15.17 21.26 24.05
C HIS A 66 -16.58 21.34 23.45
N ALA A 67 -17.30 20.21 23.39
CA ALA A 67 -18.65 20.16 22.82
C ALA A 67 -19.67 20.94 23.66
N LEU A 68 -19.56 20.88 24.99
CA LEU A 68 -20.43 21.60 25.91
C LEU A 68 -20.13 23.10 25.89
N ALA A 69 -18.85 23.49 25.78
CA ALA A 69 -18.45 24.88 25.62
C ALA A 69 -19.10 25.53 24.38
N VAL A 70 -18.98 24.89 23.20
CA VAL A 70 -19.55 25.41 21.95
C VAL A 70 -21.07 25.36 21.96
N SER A 71 -21.67 24.27 22.46
CA SER A 71 -23.12 24.12 22.57
C SER A 71 -23.74 25.21 23.47
N HIS A 72 -23.12 25.50 24.63
CA HIS A 72 -23.58 26.56 25.52
C HIS A 72 -23.49 27.93 24.85
N HIS A 73 -22.34 28.25 24.24
CA HIS A 73 -22.13 29.54 23.58
C HIS A 73 -23.09 29.76 22.40
N THR A 74 -23.28 28.76 21.54
CA THR A 74 -24.22 28.83 20.41
C THR A 74 -25.67 28.92 20.89
N THR A 75 -26.04 28.22 21.97
CA THR A 75 -27.36 28.33 22.59
C THR A 75 -27.60 29.72 23.15
N HIS A 76 -26.60 30.32 23.81
CA HIS A 76 -26.67 31.70 24.27
C HIS A 76 -26.92 32.67 23.11
N MET A 77 -26.14 32.54 22.03
CA MET A 77 -26.30 33.38 20.83
C MET A 77 -27.71 33.25 20.23
N ARG A 78 -28.23 32.02 20.13
CA ARG A 78 -29.59 31.76 19.63
C ARG A 78 -30.66 32.40 20.52
N ARG A 79 -30.63 32.14 21.84
CA ARG A 79 -31.63 32.67 22.79
C ARG A 79 -31.66 34.20 22.78
N PHE A 80 -30.49 34.83 22.83
CA PHE A 80 -30.41 36.30 22.77
C PHE A 80 -30.75 36.84 21.39
N GLY A 81 -30.56 36.07 20.31
CA GLY A 81 -31.07 36.40 18.98
C GLY A 81 -32.60 36.41 18.92
N ASP A 82 -33.25 35.41 19.51
CA ASP A 82 -34.71 35.34 19.61
C ASP A 82 -35.27 36.49 20.45
N PHE A 83 -34.65 36.80 21.60
CA PHE A 83 -35.02 37.96 22.41
C PHE A 83 -34.82 39.28 21.65
N SER A 84 -33.73 39.39 20.88
CA SER A 84 -33.42 40.55 20.05
C SER A 84 -34.52 40.88 19.05
N ARG A 85 -35.17 39.87 18.45
CA ARG A 85 -36.33 40.05 17.57
C ARG A 85 -37.51 40.69 18.34
N GLY A 86 -37.77 40.24 19.57
CA GLY A 86 -38.79 40.82 20.45
C GLY A 86 -38.50 42.24 20.96
N TRP A 87 -37.23 42.66 20.97
CA TRP A 87 -36.80 43.99 21.42
C TRP A 87 -36.74 45.05 20.31
N GLY A 88 -37.01 44.67 19.06
CA GLY A 88 -36.80 45.54 17.89
C GLY A 88 -35.31 45.77 17.57
N ILE A 89 -34.43 44.86 17.99
CA ILE A 89 -32.99 44.85 17.73
C ILE A 89 -32.63 43.54 17.02
N GLY A 90 -33.32 43.27 15.91
CA GLY A 90 -33.18 42.03 15.14
C GLY A 90 -32.11 42.12 14.05
N GLU A 91 -32.07 41.12 13.17
CA GLU A 91 -31.09 40.96 12.08
C GLU A 91 -31.05 42.10 11.06
N GLU A 92 -32.07 42.96 11.05
CA GLU A 92 -32.14 44.13 10.19
C GLU A 92 -31.35 45.34 10.75
N THR A 93 -30.93 45.30 12.02
CA THR A 93 -30.25 46.43 12.67
C THR A 93 -28.74 46.20 12.82
N TYR A 94 -27.95 47.28 12.74
CA TYR A 94 -26.50 47.21 12.96
C TYR A 94 -26.15 46.84 14.42
N GLU A 95 -27.03 47.17 15.38
CA GLU A 95 -26.86 46.88 16.81
C GLU A 95 -26.79 45.35 17.07
N TYR A 96 -27.62 44.58 16.37
CA TYR A 96 -27.62 43.11 16.42
C TYR A 96 -26.29 42.54 15.91
N TRP A 97 -25.88 42.95 14.70
CA TRP A 97 -24.65 42.49 14.08
C TRP A 97 -23.38 42.93 14.83
N SER A 98 -23.41 44.09 15.49
CA SER A 98 -22.37 44.55 16.41
C SER A 98 -22.20 43.62 17.61
N TRP A 99 -23.31 43.16 18.21
CA TRP A 99 -23.26 42.19 19.30
C TRP A 99 -22.82 40.81 18.80
N MET A 100 -23.34 40.32 17.68
CA MET A 100 -22.92 39.03 17.07
C MET A 100 -21.42 39.00 16.75
N ALA A 101 -20.90 40.06 16.13
CA ALA A 101 -19.47 40.20 15.84
C ALA A 101 -18.63 40.15 17.13
N ARG A 102 -19.10 40.79 18.21
CA ARG A 102 -18.43 40.77 19.51
C ARG A 102 -18.42 39.39 20.15
N GLN A 103 -19.53 38.64 20.09
CA GLN A 103 -19.57 37.28 20.65
C GLN A 103 -18.57 36.36 19.97
N HIS A 104 -18.54 36.36 18.63
CA HIS A 104 -17.57 35.58 17.86
C HIS A 104 -16.13 36.03 18.10
N ARG A 105 -15.87 37.34 18.18
CA ARG A 105 -14.53 37.89 18.46
C ARG A 105 -14.03 37.44 19.84
N VAL A 106 -14.85 37.58 20.88
CA VAL A 106 -14.45 37.22 22.25
C VAL A 106 -14.23 35.71 22.39
N LEU A 107 -15.05 34.89 21.72
CA LEU A 107 -14.80 33.45 21.67
C LEU A 107 -13.49 33.12 20.95
N ALA A 108 -13.20 33.79 19.83
CA ALA A 108 -11.94 33.62 19.11
C ALA A 108 -10.73 33.98 19.98
N GLU A 109 -10.77 35.12 20.67
CA GLU A 109 -9.72 35.59 21.59
C GLU A 109 -9.55 34.62 22.78
N LEU A 110 -10.66 34.08 23.33
CA LEU A 110 -10.61 33.09 24.41
C LEU A 110 -9.90 31.79 23.98
N ILE A 111 -10.25 31.27 22.80
CA ILE A 111 -9.63 30.06 22.26
C ILE A 111 -8.17 30.34 21.90
N GLU A 112 -7.87 31.49 21.29
CA GLU A 112 -6.50 31.90 20.95
C GLU A 112 -5.60 31.92 22.20
N LEU A 113 -6.07 32.54 23.29
CA LEU A 113 -5.38 32.54 24.58
C LEU A 113 -5.18 31.12 25.12
N GLY A 114 -6.17 30.23 24.94
CA GLY A 114 -6.09 28.83 25.32
C GLY A 114 -5.16 27.99 24.43
N THR A 115 -4.88 28.40 23.20
CA THR A 115 -4.06 27.64 22.25
C THR A 115 -2.61 28.14 22.13
N ASN A 116 -2.30 29.30 22.69
CA ASN A 116 -0.96 29.89 22.58
C ASN A 116 0.07 29.11 23.43
N SER A 117 1.07 28.55 22.76
CA SER A 117 2.14 27.71 23.34
C SER A 117 3.02 28.43 24.37
N HIS A 118 3.10 29.77 24.30
CA HIS A 118 3.91 30.58 25.21
C HIS A 118 3.39 30.67 26.65
N LEU A 119 2.16 30.22 26.92
CA LEU A 119 1.48 30.35 28.22
C LEU A 119 1.26 29.01 28.95
N ASN A 120 1.95 27.93 28.56
CA ASN A 120 1.77 26.57 29.13
C ASN A 120 0.29 26.12 29.14
N SER A 121 -0.47 26.49 28.11
CA SER A 121 -1.90 26.18 28.05
C SER A 121 -2.15 24.75 27.52
N THR A 122 -3.10 24.05 28.16
CA THR A 122 -3.39 22.61 28.01
C THR A 122 -4.44 22.30 26.94
N LEU A 123 -5.00 23.33 26.28
CA LEU A 123 -6.12 23.17 25.36
C LEU A 123 -5.66 22.62 24.00
N VAL A 124 -5.94 21.35 23.76
CA VAL A 124 -5.69 20.68 22.47
C VAL A 124 -6.97 20.75 21.63
N ILE A 125 -6.92 21.45 20.50
CA ILE A 125 -8.07 21.46 19.58
C ILE A 125 -8.16 20.08 18.91
N PRO A 126 -9.33 19.40 18.97
CA PRO A 126 -9.51 18.12 18.30
C PRO A 126 -9.34 18.25 16.78
N ILE A 127 -8.37 17.53 16.21
CA ILE A 127 -8.18 17.42 14.76
C ILE A 127 -9.15 16.36 14.23
N HIS A 128 -10.19 16.79 13.53
CA HIS A 128 -11.12 15.87 12.87
C HIS A 128 -10.57 15.45 11.50
N LYS A 129 -10.05 14.22 11.38
CA LYS A 129 -9.65 13.64 10.10
C LYS A 129 -10.91 13.13 9.37
N PRO A 130 -11.28 13.67 8.19
CA PRO A 130 -12.27 12.99 7.35
C PRO A 130 -11.68 11.65 6.92
N ILE A 131 -12.35 10.54 7.26
CA ILE A 131 -12.00 9.23 6.73
C ILE A 131 -12.44 9.25 5.27
N ILE A 132 -11.47 9.31 4.36
CA ILE A 132 -11.71 9.03 2.94
C ILE A 132 -12.05 7.55 2.89
N SER A 133 -13.33 7.24 2.70
CA SER A 133 -13.73 5.89 2.34
C SER A 133 -13.16 5.61 0.94
N PRO A 134 -12.31 4.61 0.71
CA PRO A 134 -12.06 4.16 -0.64
C PRO A 134 -13.41 3.69 -1.19
N SER A 135 -13.83 4.31 -2.28
CA SER A 135 -14.97 3.90 -3.08
C SER A 135 -14.92 2.40 -3.32
N SER A 136 -15.74 1.65 -2.57
CA SER A 136 -16.03 0.26 -2.85
C SER A 136 -17.50 0.02 -2.50
N THR A 137 -18.23 -0.33 -3.55
CA THR A 137 -19.52 -1.01 -3.57
C THR A 137 -19.91 -1.67 -2.24
N ILE A 138 -21.01 -1.21 -1.63
CA ILE A 138 -21.68 -1.92 -0.54
C ILE A 138 -22.31 -3.19 -1.12
N GLY A 139 -21.54 -4.29 -1.09
CA GLY A 139 -22.05 -5.65 -1.10
C GLY A 139 -22.26 -6.09 0.34
N ILE A 140 -23.52 -6.32 0.73
CA ILE A 140 -23.90 -6.84 2.03
C ILE A 140 -23.47 -8.30 2.12
N GLN A 141 -22.45 -8.65 2.92
CA GLN A 141 -22.35 -9.94 3.61
C GLN A 141 -21.57 -9.80 4.93
N ARG A 142 -22.25 -10.18 6.03
CA ARG A 142 -21.67 -10.34 7.38
C ARG A 142 -20.94 -11.69 7.48
N VAL A 143 -19.90 -11.80 8.31
CA VAL A 143 -19.80 -12.73 9.47
C VAL A 143 -18.51 -12.43 10.30
N GLY A 144 -18.69 -12.07 11.58
CA GLY A 144 -17.96 -12.53 12.78
C GLY A 144 -16.45 -12.29 12.98
N SER A 145 -16.06 -11.26 13.74
CA SER A 145 -15.07 -11.25 14.87
C SER A 145 -14.70 -9.80 15.31
N PRO A 146 -14.05 -9.56 16.48
CA PRO A 146 -14.23 -8.35 17.27
C PRO A 146 -13.41 -7.15 16.75
N GLY A 147 -14.10 -6.18 16.14
CA GLY A 147 -13.55 -4.89 15.69
C GLY A 147 -14.40 -3.68 16.12
N ILE A 148 -15.11 -3.80 17.25
CA ILE A 148 -16.17 -2.85 17.67
C ILE A 148 -15.63 -1.44 18.00
N GLU A 149 -14.34 -1.28 18.30
CA GLU A 149 -13.78 0.02 18.70
C GLU A 149 -13.50 0.97 17.51
N MET A 150 -13.20 0.42 16.33
CA MET A 150 -12.88 1.21 15.13
C MET A 150 -14.15 1.66 14.39
N GLU A 151 -15.19 0.81 14.35
CA GLU A 151 -16.50 1.14 13.77
C GLU A 151 -17.27 2.19 14.60
N LEU A 152 -17.16 2.16 15.92
CA LEU A 152 -17.82 3.16 16.79
C LEU A 152 -17.28 4.58 16.57
N ASN A 153 -15.98 4.72 16.30
CA ASN A 153 -15.37 6.02 16.00
C ASN A 153 -15.72 6.53 14.59
N ALA A 154 -15.88 5.63 13.62
CA ALA A 154 -16.36 5.97 12.27
C ALA A 154 -17.85 6.35 12.23
N ILE A 155 -18.66 5.76 13.11
CA ILE A 155 -20.07 6.12 13.29
C ILE A 155 -20.20 7.44 14.08
N ARG A 156 -19.34 7.67 15.08
CA ARG A 156 -19.32 8.93 15.86
C ARG A 156 -18.96 10.15 15.01
N SER A 157 -18.03 10.04 14.04
CA SER A 157 -17.66 11.16 13.17
C SER A 157 -18.76 11.58 12.19
N LEU A 158 -19.67 10.67 11.83
CA LEU A 158 -20.86 10.96 11.01
C LEU A 158 -22.03 11.52 11.83
N ILE A 159 -22.03 11.38 13.15
CA ILE A 159 -23.13 11.75 14.06
C ILE A 159 -22.91 13.10 14.77
N ILE A 160 -21.71 13.67 14.74
CA ILE A 160 -21.45 14.94 15.42
C ILE A 160 -22.08 16.10 14.64
N ASN A 161 -23.04 16.79 15.28
CA ASN A 161 -23.58 18.05 14.78
C ASN A 161 -22.40 19.03 14.58
N PRO A 162 -22.21 19.61 13.38
CA PRO A 162 -21.10 20.54 13.12
C PRO A 162 -21.14 21.76 14.05
N ASN A 163 -22.30 22.08 14.63
CA ASN A 163 -22.45 23.15 15.62
C ASN A 163 -21.88 22.83 17.01
N HIS A 164 -21.49 21.57 17.28
CA HIS A 164 -20.89 21.16 18.55
C HIS A 164 -19.38 20.91 18.44
N LEU A 165 -18.80 21.12 17.26
CA LEU A 165 -17.37 20.95 17.03
C LEU A 165 -16.62 22.26 17.29
N LEU A 166 -15.68 22.24 18.22
CA LEU A 166 -14.79 23.36 18.48
C LEU A 166 -13.80 23.50 17.32
N GLN A 167 -13.89 24.63 16.62
CA GLN A 167 -12.98 24.97 15.52
C GLN A 167 -11.79 25.79 16.04
N HIS A 168 -10.73 25.90 15.24
CA HIS A 168 -9.59 26.75 15.58
C HIS A 168 -9.99 28.25 15.58
N PRO A 169 -9.25 29.14 16.28
CA PRO A 169 -9.61 30.56 16.46
C PRO A 169 -9.92 31.31 15.17
N GLY A 170 -9.21 30.98 14.08
CA GLY A 170 -9.38 31.62 12.77
C GLY A 170 -10.81 31.54 12.23
N PHE A 171 -11.54 30.44 12.48
CA PHE A 171 -12.94 30.33 12.08
C PHE A 171 -13.84 31.36 12.78
N TYR A 172 -13.67 31.55 14.08
CA TYR A 172 -14.46 32.51 14.85
C TYR A 172 -14.08 33.96 14.53
N TYR A 173 -12.81 34.24 14.23
CA TYR A 173 -12.41 35.54 13.67
C TYR A 173 -13.02 35.81 12.30
N TYR A 174 -13.09 34.80 11.42
CA TYR A 174 -13.77 34.91 10.13
C TYR A 174 -15.27 35.20 10.30
N MET A 175 -15.95 34.48 11.20
CA MET A 175 -17.36 34.74 11.51
C MET A 175 -17.59 36.14 12.10
N ALA A 176 -16.67 36.62 12.95
CA ALA A 176 -16.71 37.98 13.48
C ALA A 176 -16.53 39.03 12.37
N ALA A 177 -15.63 38.80 11.40
CA ALA A 177 -15.44 39.67 10.25
C ALA A 177 -16.71 39.74 9.38
N ARG A 178 -17.32 38.59 9.07
CA ARG A 178 -18.59 38.50 8.33
C ARG A 178 -19.72 39.24 9.04
N CYS A 179 -19.84 39.09 10.35
CA CYS A 179 -20.82 39.85 11.14
C CYS A 179 -20.54 41.36 11.10
N THR A 180 -19.26 41.77 11.05
CA THR A 180 -18.88 43.19 10.95
C THR A 180 -19.16 43.78 9.57
N GLU A 181 -19.08 42.99 8.51
CA GLU A 181 -19.57 43.39 7.18
C GLU A 181 -21.07 43.62 7.18
N MET A 182 -21.86 42.67 7.72
CA MET A 182 -23.30 42.84 7.86
C MET A 182 -23.63 44.07 8.72
N ARG A 183 -22.88 44.30 9.80
CA ARG A 183 -22.99 45.52 10.63
C ARG A 183 -22.80 46.79 9.79
N ARG A 184 -21.79 46.82 8.92
CA ARG A 184 -21.53 47.94 7.99
C ARG A 184 -22.66 48.11 6.99
N GLU A 185 -23.09 47.04 6.33
CA GLU A 185 -24.17 47.07 5.34
C GLU A 185 -25.48 47.60 5.94
N ARG A 186 -25.87 47.08 7.12
CA ARG A 186 -27.07 47.53 7.83
C ARG A 186 -26.93 48.96 8.35
N PHE A 187 -25.73 49.39 8.75
CA PHE A 187 -25.48 50.77 9.14
C PHE A 187 -25.56 51.74 7.95
N ASN A 188 -25.00 51.37 6.79
CA ASN A 188 -25.11 52.14 5.56
C ASN A 188 -26.57 52.24 5.08
N ALA A 189 -27.33 51.13 5.13
CA ALA A 189 -28.76 51.16 4.83
C ALA A 189 -29.53 52.10 5.78
N ALA A 190 -29.17 52.11 7.06
CA ALA A 190 -29.74 53.06 8.03
C ALA A 190 -29.33 54.52 7.73
N LEU A 191 -28.11 54.79 7.27
CA LEU A 191 -27.67 56.12 6.85
C LEU A 191 -28.44 56.61 5.62
N LEU A 192 -28.57 55.77 4.59
CA LEU A 192 -29.33 56.10 3.37
C LEU A 192 -30.81 56.40 3.71
N ALA A 193 -31.43 55.59 4.56
CA ALA A 193 -32.79 55.82 5.02
C ALA A 193 -32.96 57.13 5.84
N LEU A 194 -31.89 57.70 6.40
CA LEU A 194 -31.93 59.01 7.06
C LEU A 194 -31.79 60.16 6.07
N GLU A 195 -30.96 59.98 5.03
CA GLU A 195 -30.82 60.94 3.95
C GLU A 195 -32.13 61.06 3.15
N ASP A 196 -32.82 59.95 2.88
CA ASP A 196 -34.13 59.95 2.22
C ASP A 196 -35.24 60.62 3.07
N ASN A 197 -35.21 60.43 4.39
CA ASN A 197 -36.15 61.07 5.32
C ASN A 197 -35.94 62.60 5.45
N GLN A 198 -34.77 63.14 5.09
CA GLN A 198 -34.56 64.59 5.01
C GLN A 198 -35.30 65.22 3.82
N TYR A 199 -35.56 64.47 2.75
CA TYR A 199 -36.29 64.95 1.57
C TYR A 199 -37.81 64.70 1.64
N HIS A 200 -38.27 63.70 2.40
CA HIS A 200 -39.70 63.40 2.59
C HIS A 200 -40.07 63.29 4.10
N PRO A 201 -40.58 64.37 4.71
CA PRO A 201 -40.89 64.41 6.15
C PRO A 201 -42.23 63.72 6.45
N GLY A 202 -42.23 62.39 6.58
CA GLY A 202 -43.43 61.61 6.93
C GLY A 202 -43.17 60.31 7.69
N THR A 203 -41.96 59.76 7.61
CA THR A 203 -41.60 58.49 8.26
C THR A 203 -40.62 58.71 9.41
N LEU A 204 -41.16 58.81 10.63
CA LEU A 204 -40.37 58.82 11.86
C LEU A 204 -39.67 57.46 12.03
N ASN A 205 -38.39 57.37 11.65
CA ASN A 205 -37.53 56.24 12.02
C ASN A 205 -36.99 56.44 13.46
N PRO A 206 -37.37 55.60 14.46
CA PRO A 206 -36.94 55.76 15.87
C PRO A 206 -35.44 55.54 16.11
N ALA A 207 -34.71 55.04 15.12
CA ALA A 207 -33.29 54.66 15.23
C ALA A 207 -32.33 55.87 15.15
N SER A 208 -32.76 57.00 14.59
CA SER A 208 -31.93 58.17 14.25
C SER A 208 -31.40 58.94 15.47
N ASN A 209 -32.19 59.01 16.55
CA ASN A 209 -31.86 59.75 17.77
C ASN A 209 -31.28 58.87 18.88
N SER A 210 -30.96 57.61 18.58
CA SER A 210 -30.37 56.72 19.58
C SER A 210 -28.89 57.03 19.82
N PRO A 211 -28.40 57.06 21.07
CA PRO A 211 -26.98 57.26 21.36
C PRO A 211 -26.09 56.17 20.74
N GLY A 212 -26.64 54.99 20.44
CA GLY A 212 -25.97 53.93 19.68
C GLY A 212 -25.58 54.37 18.26
N PHE A 213 -26.46 55.12 17.59
CA PHE A 213 -26.24 55.57 16.22
C PHE A 213 -25.12 56.62 16.10
N ALA A 214 -25.08 57.56 17.06
CA ALA A 214 -24.03 58.58 17.13
C ALA A 214 -22.64 57.99 17.42
N ASN A 215 -22.58 56.90 18.19
CA ASN A 215 -21.35 56.17 18.45
C ASN A 215 -20.93 55.35 17.23
N GLU A 216 -21.88 54.71 16.55
CA GLU A 216 -21.62 53.90 15.37
C GLU A 216 -21.01 54.72 14.22
N LYS A 217 -21.45 55.97 14.02
CA LYS A 217 -20.89 56.88 13.02
C LYS A 217 -19.40 57.18 13.20
N LYS A 218 -18.85 57.01 14.40
CA LYS A 218 -17.43 57.21 14.69
C LYS A 218 -16.58 55.96 14.43
N VAL A 219 -17.22 54.82 14.19
CA VAL A 219 -16.54 53.53 14.00
C VAL A 219 -16.10 53.41 12.55
N ASP A 220 -14.82 53.13 12.34
CA ASP A 220 -14.32 52.74 11.02
C ASP A 220 -14.50 51.23 10.83
N HIS A 221 -15.57 50.85 10.11
CA HIS A 221 -15.89 49.45 9.86
C HIS A 221 -14.81 48.74 9.03
N PHE A 222 -14.17 49.43 8.07
CA PHE A 222 -13.19 48.79 7.19
C PHE A 222 -11.95 48.35 7.95
N VAL A 223 -11.44 49.19 8.84
CA VAL A 223 -10.28 48.85 9.67
C VAL A 223 -10.57 47.64 10.56
N LEU A 224 -11.77 47.57 11.14
CA LEU A 224 -12.19 46.43 11.95
C LEU A 224 -12.32 45.14 11.13
N ILE A 225 -12.93 45.23 9.94
CA ILE A 225 -13.08 44.09 9.04
C ILE A 225 -11.70 43.56 8.60
N LEU A 226 -10.79 44.48 8.22
CA LEU A 226 -9.41 44.14 7.85
C LEU A 226 -8.63 43.51 9.01
N GLU A 227 -8.73 44.05 10.23
CA GLU A 227 -8.11 43.47 11.43
C GLU A 227 -8.58 42.02 11.64
N LEU A 228 -9.90 41.79 11.60
CA LEU A 228 -10.49 40.48 11.85
C LEU A 228 -10.16 39.47 10.76
N TYR A 229 -10.23 39.85 9.48
CA TYR A 229 -9.83 38.96 8.39
C TYR A 229 -8.33 38.68 8.38
N THR A 230 -7.49 39.65 8.73
CA THR A 230 -6.03 39.44 8.83
C THR A 230 -5.71 38.43 9.94
N LYS A 231 -6.32 38.59 11.12
CA LYS A 231 -6.22 37.60 12.21
C LYS A 231 -6.72 36.22 11.78
N ALA A 232 -7.87 36.16 11.10
CA ALA A 232 -8.38 34.90 10.56
C ALA A 232 -7.36 34.27 9.59
N TYR A 233 -6.85 35.03 8.62
CA TYR A 233 -5.89 34.57 7.61
C TYR A 233 -4.61 34.01 8.26
N GLU A 234 -4.04 34.70 9.25
CA GLU A 234 -2.86 34.23 9.97
C GLU A 234 -3.11 32.91 10.68
N HIS A 235 -4.24 32.78 11.38
CA HIS A 235 -4.60 31.55 12.09
C HIS A 235 -4.89 30.39 11.14
N PHE A 236 -5.59 30.63 10.02
CA PHE A 236 -5.79 29.61 8.98
C PHE A 236 -4.48 29.18 8.32
N LYS A 237 -3.55 30.12 8.11
CA LYS A 237 -2.23 29.83 7.55
C LYS A 237 -1.39 28.99 8.51
N ARG A 238 -1.29 29.38 9.79
CA ARG A 238 -0.58 28.61 10.83
C ARG A 238 -1.16 27.19 10.96
N HIS A 239 -2.49 27.08 10.98
CA HIS A 239 -3.16 25.78 11.08
C HIS A 239 -2.91 24.90 9.85
N ALA A 240 -2.89 25.48 8.65
CA ALA A 240 -2.55 24.77 7.42
C ALA A 240 -1.08 24.28 7.41
N GLU A 241 -0.14 25.07 7.93
CA GLU A 241 1.27 24.69 8.05
C GLU A 241 1.48 23.53 9.04
N VAL A 242 0.82 23.57 10.21
CA VAL A 242 0.85 22.48 11.21
C VAL A 242 0.26 21.18 10.65
N HIS A 243 -0.82 21.28 9.87
CA HIS A 243 -1.41 20.11 9.20
C HIS A 243 -0.52 19.50 8.12
N ALA A 244 0.18 20.34 7.36
CA ALA A 244 1.11 19.88 6.32
C ALA A 244 2.33 19.14 6.89
N GLN A 245 2.79 19.50 8.10
CA GLN A 245 3.89 18.80 8.77
C GLN A 245 3.47 17.43 9.33
N THR A 246 2.21 17.28 9.71
CA THR A 246 1.69 16.06 10.37
C THR A 246 1.24 14.98 9.36
N THR A 247 0.98 15.38 8.11
CA THR A 247 0.44 14.48 7.07
C THR A 247 1.39 14.50 5.88
N GLN A 248 2.04 13.38 5.55
CA GLN A 248 2.96 13.24 4.41
C GLN A 248 2.32 13.46 3.01
N THR A 249 1.07 13.92 2.95
CA THR A 249 0.40 14.30 1.71
C THR A 249 0.64 15.79 1.44
N GLN A 250 1.47 16.10 0.44
CA GLN A 250 1.73 17.46 -0.08
C GLN A 250 0.53 18.07 -0.82
N THR A 251 -0.71 17.83 -0.38
CA THR A 251 -1.90 18.28 -1.08
C THR A 251 -2.43 19.58 -0.49
N HIS A 252 -2.07 20.67 -1.18
CA HIS A 252 -2.69 21.99 -1.23
C HIS A 252 -2.67 22.86 0.05
N GLN A 253 -2.06 24.04 -0.08
CA GLN A 253 -2.32 25.17 0.81
C GLN A 253 -3.84 25.31 0.97
N GLY A 254 -4.34 25.39 2.21
CA GLY A 254 -5.77 25.41 2.48
C GLY A 254 -6.49 26.43 1.58
N ARG A 255 -7.52 25.98 0.85
CA ARG A 255 -8.33 26.84 -0.04
C ARG A 255 -8.98 28.00 0.71
N LEU A 256 -9.26 27.80 1.99
CA LEU A 256 -9.91 28.77 2.87
C LEU A 256 -9.05 30.03 3.13
N PRO A 257 -7.73 29.93 3.41
CA PRO A 257 -6.82 31.09 3.39
C PRO A 257 -6.88 31.92 2.10
N LEU A 258 -6.95 31.30 0.92
CA LEU A 258 -7.05 32.04 -0.36
C LEU A 258 -8.38 32.78 -0.48
N TYR A 259 -9.49 32.14 -0.07
CA TYR A 259 -10.79 32.79 -0.02
C TYR A 259 -10.79 33.98 0.94
N ILE A 260 -10.17 33.86 2.12
CA ILE A 260 -10.06 34.97 3.07
C ILE A 260 -9.18 36.09 2.51
N ALA A 261 -8.07 35.76 1.84
CA ALA A 261 -7.25 36.75 1.14
C ALA A 261 -8.05 37.50 0.06
N TYR A 262 -8.96 36.82 -0.64
CA TYR A 262 -9.88 37.46 -1.58
C TYR A 262 -10.83 38.44 -0.88
N ARG A 263 -11.40 38.07 0.27
CA ARG A 263 -12.23 38.98 1.08
C ARG A 263 -11.44 40.20 1.57
N ILE A 264 -10.19 40.01 2.00
CA ILE A 264 -9.29 41.12 2.35
C ILE A 264 -9.09 42.05 1.15
N ALA A 265 -8.79 41.50 -0.03
CA ALA A 265 -8.61 42.29 -1.26
C ALA A 265 -9.87 43.09 -1.63
N GLN A 266 -11.05 42.46 -1.55
CA GLN A 266 -12.34 43.12 -1.78
C GLN A 266 -12.58 44.27 -0.80
N THR A 267 -12.25 44.08 0.49
CA THR A 267 -12.39 45.16 1.48
C THR A 267 -11.40 46.31 1.24
N TYR A 268 -10.20 46.03 0.70
CA TYR A 268 -9.29 47.08 0.26
C TYR A 268 -9.83 47.85 -0.94
N GLN A 269 -10.41 47.16 -1.92
CA GLN A 269 -11.08 47.76 -3.06
C GLN A 269 -12.24 48.67 -2.61
N ASP A 270 -13.12 48.18 -1.75
CA ASP A 270 -14.23 48.98 -1.18
C ASP A 270 -13.74 50.19 -0.38
N SER A 271 -12.57 50.08 0.28
CA SER A 271 -11.94 51.19 1.03
C SER A 271 -11.21 52.21 0.15
N GLY A 272 -11.13 51.98 -1.16
CA GLY A 272 -10.42 52.84 -2.13
C GLY A 272 -8.89 52.66 -2.15
N LYS A 273 -8.34 51.66 -1.45
CA LYS A 273 -6.89 51.34 -1.43
C LYS A 273 -6.55 50.29 -2.50
N TYR A 274 -6.61 50.70 -3.76
CA TYR A 274 -6.45 49.79 -4.91
C TYR A 274 -5.05 49.17 -5.02
N ASP A 275 -4.01 49.89 -4.58
CA ASP A 275 -2.61 49.45 -4.62
C ASP A 275 -2.39 48.19 -3.76
N MET A 276 -2.99 48.15 -2.56
CA MET A 276 -2.93 46.99 -1.68
C MET A 276 -3.78 45.84 -2.23
N ALA A 277 -4.96 46.12 -2.78
CA ALA A 277 -5.82 45.11 -3.38
C ALA A 277 -5.14 44.34 -4.53
N ILE A 278 -4.43 45.06 -5.42
CA ILE A 278 -3.68 44.46 -6.54
C ILE A 278 -2.63 43.46 -6.05
N ARG A 279 -1.89 43.76 -4.97
CA ARG A 279 -0.87 42.84 -4.44
C ARG A 279 -1.47 41.51 -3.97
N PHE A 280 -2.68 41.56 -3.41
CA PHE A 280 -3.42 40.35 -3.05
C PHE A 280 -3.91 39.61 -4.31
N PHE A 281 -4.48 40.31 -5.29
CA PHE A 281 -4.93 39.71 -6.55
C PHE A 281 -3.80 39.03 -7.31
N GLU A 282 -2.62 39.64 -7.41
CA GLU A 282 -1.46 39.05 -8.08
C GLU A 282 -1.02 37.74 -7.43
N ARG A 283 -0.95 37.71 -6.09
CA ARG A 283 -0.57 36.51 -5.35
C ARG A 283 -1.60 35.38 -5.52
N MET A 284 -2.89 35.71 -5.46
CA MET A 284 -3.96 34.72 -5.61
C MET A 284 -4.04 34.19 -7.05
N ALA A 285 -3.88 35.05 -8.04
CA ALA A 285 -3.90 34.68 -9.45
C ALA A 285 -2.82 33.65 -9.78
N LYS A 286 -1.60 33.76 -9.21
CA LYS A 286 -0.55 32.73 -9.36
C LYS A 286 -1.03 31.36 -8.88
N THR A 287 -1.66 31.29 -7.71
CA THR A 287 -2.17 30.01 -7.19
C THR A 287 -3.36 29.48 -8.00
N TYR A 288 -4.31 30.34 -8.39
CA TYR A 288 -5.47 29.93 -9.20
C TYR A 288 -5.09 29.52 -10.62
N ARG A 289 -4.06 30.14 -11.22
CA ARG A 289 -3.47 29.71 -12.51
C ARG A 289 -2.87 28.31 -12.37
N LYS A 290 -2.03 28.09 -11.35
CA LYS A 290 -1.42 26.78 -11.10
C LYS A 290 -2.46 25.67 -10.87
N GLU A 291 -3.51 25.95 -10.12
CA GLU A 291 -4.56 24.97 -9.81
C GLU A 291 -5.72 24.92 -10.82
N GLN A 292 -5.70 25.75 -11.88
CA GLN A 292 -6.70 25.80 -12.96
C GLN A 292 -8.15 26.12 -12.52
N TRP A 293 -8.34 26.98 -11.50
CA TRP A 293 -9.67 27.38 -11.00
C TRP A 293 -10.29 28.52 -11.83
N ARG A 294 -10.78 28.20 -13.03
CA ARG A 294 -11.29 29.20 -13.99
C ARG A 294 -12.46 30.03 -13.47
N SER A 295 -13.42 29.38 -12.81
CA SER A 295 -14.65 30.03 -12.31
C SER A 295 -14.40 31.09 -11.25
N LEU A 296 -13.32 30.95 -10.46
CA LEU A 296 -12.90 31.95 -9.47
C LEU A 296 -11.91 32.96 -10.05
N LEU A 297 -11.11 32.56 -11.03
CA LEU A 297 -10.09 33.41 -11.64
C LEU A 297 -10.70 34.49 -12.54
N VAL A 298 -11.74 34.20 -13.32
CA VAL A 298 -12.36 35.20 -14.21
C VAL A 298 -12.96 36.38 -13.42
N PRO A 299 -13.79 36.17 -12.37
CA PRO A 299 -14.25 37.26 -11.52
C PRO A 299 -13.10 38.03 -10.87
N LEU A 300 -12.05 37.32 -10.41
CA LEU A 300 -10.85 37.94 -9.84
C LEU A 300 -10.17 38.89 -10.84
N LEU A 301 -9.91 38.43 -12.07
CA LEU A 301 -9.28 39.22 -13.14
C LEU A 301 -10.13 40.44 -13.50
N SER A 302 -11.46 40.30 -13.51
CA SER A 302 -12.36 41.44 -13.79
C SER A 302 -12.29 42.51 -12.69
N THR A 303 -12.30 42.11 -11.41
CA THR A 303 -12.13 43.04 -10.28
C THR A 303 -10.74 43.65 -10.22
N TRP A 304 -9.71 42.88 -10.61
CA TRP A 304 -8.34 43.33 -10.71
C TRP A 304 -8.19 44.37 -11.83
N TYR A 305 -8.78 44.13 -13.00
CA TYR A 305 -8.84 45.09 -14.10
C TYR A 305 -9.49 46.40 -13.66
N ALA A 306 -10.64 46.35 -12.99
CA ALA A 306 -11.32 47.56 -12.49
C ALA A 306 -10.48 48.36 -11.48
N CYS A 307 -9.63 47.69 -10.69
CA CYS A 307 -8.67 48.36 -9.80
C CYS A 307 -7.50 48.98 -10.56
N ALA A 308 -6.97 48.28 -11.57
CA ALA A 308 -5.86 48.76 -12.40
C ALA A 308 -6.27 49.97 -13.24
N GLU A 309 -7.49 49.97 -13.79
CA GLU A 309 -8.07 51.10 -14.53
C GLU A 309 -8.18 52.36 -13.67
N ARG A 310 -8.61 52.21 -12.39
CA ARG A 310 -8.67 53.32 -11.44
C ARG A 310 -7.31 53.85 -10.99
N LEU A 311 -6.26 53.03 -11.09
CA LEU A 311 -4.87 53.41 -10.81
C LEU A 311 -4.15 53.98 -12.04
N GLY A 312 -4.69 53.78 -13.25
CA GLY A 312 -4.09 54.24 -14.50
C GLY A 312 -2.94 53.38 -15.02
N ASP A 313 -2.81 52.13 -14.57
CA ASP A 313 -1.76 51.20 -15.06
C ASP A 313 -2.21 50.51 -16.35
N VAL A 314 -1.85 51.12 -17.49
CA VAL A 314 -2.28 50.67 -18.82
C VAL A 314 -1.63 49.35 -19.24
N ASP A 315 -0.35 49.14 -18.90
CA ASP A 315 0.36 47.91 -19.26
C ASP A 315 -0.25 46.70 -18.54
N LEU A 316 -0.61 46.86 -17.26
CA LEU A 316 -1.31 45.85 -16.49
C LEU A 316 -2.72 45.58 -17.06
N CYS A 317 -3.43 46.63 -17.48
CA CYS A 317 -4.74 46.48 -18.13
C CYS A 317 -4.66 45.62 -19.39
N VAL A 318 -3.67 45.85 -20.27
CA VAL A 318 -3.47 45.07 -21.50
C VAL A 318 -3.15 43.60 -21.16
N ARG A 319 -2.27 43.35 -20.19
CA ARG A 319 -1.93 41.98 -19.74
C ARG A 319 -3.16 41.22 -19.26
N LEU A 320 -3.99 41.86 -18.43
CA LEU A 320 -5.21 41.25 -17.89
C LEU A 320 -6.27 41.03 -18.98
N LEU A 321 -6.43 41.97 -19.92
CA LEU A 321 -7.39 41.83 -21.02
C LEU A 321 -7.01 40.68 -21.96
N VAL A 322 -5.73 40.55 -22.35
CA VAL A 322 -5.27 39.43 -23.18
C VAL A 322 -5.41 38.10 -22.44
N GLU A 323 -5.11 38.06 -21.13
CA GLU A 323 -5.36 36.87 -20.32
C GLU A 323 -6.85 36.50 -20.28
N MET A 324 -7.76 37.47 -20.10
CA MET A 324 -9.21 37.24 -20.11
C MET A 324 -9.74 36.75 -21.46
N LEU A 325 -9.09 37.07 -22.59
CA LEU A 325 -9.44 36.51 -23.90
C LEU A 325 -9.17 34.99 -23.98
N GLY A 326 -8.18 34.48 -23.25
CA GLY A 326 -7.86 33.06 -23.17
C GLY A 326 -8.88 32.23 -22.36
N TYR A 327 -9.57 32.85 -21.41
CA TYR A 327 -10.63 32.21 -20.63
C TYR A 327 -11.99 32.39 -21.34
N GLY A 328 -12.50 31.31 -21.95
CA GLY A 328 -13.85 31.24 -22.49
C GLY A 328 -14.93 31.48 -21.44
N ILE A 329 -16.16 31.77 -21.87
CA ILE A 329 -17.30 31.96 -20.97
C ILE A 329 -17.86 30.58 -20.62
N ASP A 330 -17.30 29.94 -19.60
CA ASP A 330 -17.92 28.76 -19.00
C ASP A 330 -19.04 29.23 -18.05
N GLY A 331 -20.22 29.52 -18.61
CA GLY A 331 -21.51 29.47 -17.93
C GLY A 331 -21.67 30.21 -16.59
N SER A 332 -21.35 31.51 -16.51
CA SER A 332 -21.82 32.35 -15.40
C SER A 332 -22.46 33.66 -15.88
N GLU A 333 -23.45 34.09 -15.12
CA GLU A 333 -24.51 35.10 -15.32
C GLU A 333 -24.03 36.56 -15.53
N PHE A 334 -22.93 36.77 -16.26
CA PHE A 334 -22.39 38.10 -16.54
C PHE A 334 -22.55 38.45 -18.02
N GLU A 335 -23.80 38.70 -18.42
CA GLU A 335 -24.19 39.21 -19.74
C GLU A 335 -23.74 40.67 -20.00
N ASP A 336 -23.15 41.35 -19.02
CA ASP A 336 -22.99 42.83 -19.04
C ASP A 336 -21.57 43.37 -19.34
N LEU A 337 -20.75 42.64 -20.09
CA LEU A 337 -19.44 43.16 -20.51
C LEU A 337 -19.41 43.31 -22.03
N GLU A 338 -19.24 44.56 -22.49
CA GLU A 338 -18.67 44.85 -23.81
C GLU A 338 -17.63 43.78 -24.18
N ASP A 339 -17.68 43.30 -25.42
CA ASP A 339 -16.76 42.29 -25.93
C ASP A 339 -15.33 42.62 -25.49
N VAL A 340 -14.68 41.71 -24.74
CA VAL A 340 -13.34 41.93 -24.17
C VAL A 340 -12.35 42.30 -25.27
N GLU A 341 -12.57 41.80 -26.49
CA GLU A 341 -11.85 42.18 -27.71
C GLU A 341 -12.01 43.68 -28.01
N SER A 342 -13.24 44.20 -27.98
CA SER A 342 -13.54 45.63 -28.20
C SER A 342 -12.91 46.52 -27.13
N ARG A 343 -12.89 46.06 -25.87
CA ARG A 343 -12.24 46.79 -24.77
C ARG A 343 -10.72 46.83 -24.95
N LEU A 344 -10.09 45.70 -25.30
CA LEU A 344 -8.66 45.66 -25.62
C LEU A 344 -8.32 46.60 -26.77
N MET A 345 -9.09 46.56 -27.85
CA MET A 345 -8.88 47.45 -28.99
C MET A 345 -9.09 48.92 -28.64
N ARG A 346 -10.02 49.25 -27.74
CA ARG A 346 -10.19 50.60 -27.21
C ARG A 346 -9.00 51.03 -26.37
N THR A 347 -8.53 50.20 -25.44
CA THR A 347 -7.35 50.49 -24.61
C THR A 347 -6.11 50.71 -25.46
N LEU A 348 -5.91 49.92 -26.53
CA LEU A 348 -4.80 50.05 -27.48
C LEU A 348 -4.90 51.31 -28.36
N LYS A 349 -6.11 51.79 -28.66
CA LYS A 349 -6.35 53.02 -29.44
C LYS A 349 -6.20 54.29 -28.59
N ASP A 350 -6.69 54.27 -27.37
CA ASP A 350 -6.80 55.46 -26.51
C ASP A 350 -5.48 55.75 -25.76
N ASN A 351 -4.60 54.75 -25.58
CA ASN A 351 -3.39 54.87 -24.76
C ASN A 351 -2.11 54.49 -25.51
N LYS A 352 -0.97 54.97 -25.00
CA LYS A 352 0.38 54.59 -25.43
C LYS A 352 1.05 53.69 -24.38
N PRO A 353 1.95 52.78 -24.78
CA PRO A 353 2.66 51.92 -23.83
C PRO A 353 3.57 52.74 -22.91
N SER A 354 3.81 52.28 -21.69
CA SER A 354 4.71 52.98 -20.76
C SER A 354 6.19 52.82 -21.13
N SER A 355 6.53 51.84 -21.96
CA SER A 355 7.88 51.49 -22.42
C SER A 355 7.88 51.18 -23.94
N GLU A 356 9.03 51.35 -24.60
CA GLU A 356 9.24 50.90 -25.99
C GLU A 356 9.56 49.40 -26.10
N ASP A 357 9.84 48.73 -24.97
CA ASP A 357 10.11 47.29 -24.92
C ASP A 357 8.85 46.46 -25.19
N PRO A 358 8.98 45.30 -25.87
CA PRO A 358 7.83 44.44 -26.11
C PRO A 358 7.27 43.91 -24.79
N ILE A 359 5.95 44.00 -24.63
CA ILE A 359 5.26 43.43 -23.48
C ILE A 359 5.20 41.91 -23.71
N VAL A 360 6.06 41.17 -23.01
CA VAL A 360 6.05 39.71 -23.01
C VAL A 360 4.97 39.21 -22.06
N LEU A 361 3.97 38.54 -22.62
CA LEU A 361 2.91 37.90 -21.84
C LEU A 361 3.29 36.46 -21.54
N ASP A 362 4.04 36.24 -20.47
CA ASP A 362 4.40 34.89 -20.06
C ASP A 362 3.17 34.11 -19.56
N HIS A 363 2.53 33.40 -20.50
CA HIS A 363 1.33 32.60 -20.27
C HIS A 363 1.63 31.13 -19.94
N LEU A 364 2.83 30.81 -19.47
CA LEU A 364 3.19 29.41 -19.14
C LEU A 364 2.19 28.78 -18.15
N GLU A 365 1.74 29.55 -17.15
CA GLU A 365 0.79 29.10 -16.12
C GLU A 365 -0.70 29.41 -16.41
N SER A 366 -1.00 30.32 -17.35
CA SER A 366 -2.38 30.70 -17.71
C SER A 366 -2.93 29.91 -18.90
N GLN A 367 -4.24 30.00 -19.13
CA GLN A 367 -4.90 29.36 -20.26
C GLN A 367 -4.41 29.96 -21.59
N PRO A 368 -4.02 29.13 -22.58
CA PRO A 368 -3.52 29.64 -23.84
C PRO A 368 -4.64 30.29 -24.66
N LEU A 369 -4.31 31.34 -25.40
CA LEU A 369 -5.24 31.97 -26.34
C LEU A 369 -5.61 31.02 -27.49
N PHE A 370 -4.64 30.22 -27.98
CA PHE A 370 -4.82 29.26 -29.06
C PHE A 370 -4.68 27.83 -28.55
N ASP A 371 -5.52 26.91 -29.04
CA ASP A 371 -5.28 25.48 -28.88
C ASP A 371 -4.22 25.07 -29.90
N THR A 372 -3.06 24.63 -29.41
CA THR A 372 -1.95 24.17 -30.24
C THR A 372 -1.87 22.65 -30.18
N SER A 373 -1.63 22.00 -31.32
CA SER A 373 -1.30 20.57 -31.37
C SER A 373 -0.21 20.31 -32.39
N LEU A 374 0.86 19.62 -32.00
CA LEU A 374 1.94 19.19 -32.86
C LEU A 374 1.84 17.68 -33.02
N VAL A 375 1.80 17.20 -34.26
CA VAL A 375 1.64 15.79 -34.57
C VAL A 375 2.63 15.39 -35.64
N PHE A 376 3.42 14.34 -35.37
CA PHE A 376 4.23 13.68 -36.38
C PHE A 376 3.47 12.49 -37.00
N TRP A 377 3.83 12.10 -38.23
CA TRP A 377 3.18 10.94 -38.86
C TRP A 377 3.70 9.59 -38.34
N LYS A 378 5.02 9.47 -38.17
CA LYS A 378 5.69 8.26 -37.64
C LYS A 378 6.17 8.49 -36.20
N PRO A 379 6.28 7.46 -35.33
CA PRO A 379 6.77 7.61 -33.95
C PRO A 379 8.30 7.47 -33.88
N GLU A 380 8.86 6.67 -34.79
CA GLU A 380 10.28 6.41 -34.92
C GLU A 380 10.70 6.65 -36.37
N ALA A 381 11.96 7.04 -36.54
CA ALA A 381 12.57 7.29 -37.84
C ALA A 381 14.04 6.86 -37.82
N GLU A 382 14.57 6.53 -38.99
CA GLU A 382 16.00 6.26 -39.14
C GLU A 382 16.79 7.55 -39.29
N VAL A 383 18.08 7.52 -38.95
CA VAL A 383 19.00 8.64 -39.23
C VAL A 383 18.94 8.98 -40.73
N HIS A 384 18.81 10.27 -41.05
CA HIS A 384 18.57 10.83 -42.40
C HIS A 384 17.17 10.60 -43.01
N GLU A 385 16.24 9.94 -42.32
CA GLU A 385 14.86 9.81 -42.80
C GLU A 385 14.09 11.14 -42.64
N LEU A 386 13.34 11.55 -43.66
CA LEU A 386 12.48 12.72 -43.62
C LEU A 386 11.12 12.38 -43.00
N VAL A 387 10.80 13.00 -41.85
CA VAL A 387 9.58 12.76 -41.09
C VAL A 387 8.61 13.92 -41.21
N ALA A 388 7.38 13.65 -41.67
CA ALA A 388 6.34 14.67 -41.81
C ALA A 388 5.71 15.03 -40.45
N PHE A 389 5.43 16.32 -40.25
CA PHE A 389 4.73 16.86 -39.09
C PHE A 389 3.63 17.88 -39.48
N GLN A 390 2.65 18.05 -38.60
CA GLN A 390 1.62 19.06 -38.68
C GLN A 390 1.49 19.81 -37.34
N LEU A 391 1.42 21.14 -37.40
CA LEU A 391 1.16 22.01 -36.26
C LEU A 391 -0.18 22.73 -36.48
N SER A 392 -1.16 22.51 -35.60
CA SER A 392 -2.44 23.21 -35.63
C SER A 392 -2.47 24.36 -34.62
N LEU A 393 -2.99 25.52 -35.01
CA LEU A 393 -3.32 26.67 -34.16
C LEU A 393 -4.81 26.97 -34.28
N ALA A 394 -5.61 26.60 -33.28
CA ALA A 394 -7.05 26.78 -33.28
C ALA A 394 -7.51 27.93 -32.36
N ALA A 395 -8.22 28.89 -32.95
CA ALA A 395 -8.81 30.03 -32.25
C ALA A 395 -9.97 29.60 -31.34
N PRO A 396 -10.31 30.41 -30.31
CA PRO A 396 -11.45 30.12 -29.44
C PRO A 396 -12.75 30.07 -30.24
N ARG A 397 -13.65 29.14 -29.85
CA ARG A 397 -14.98 28.99 -30.46
C ARG A 397 -15.99 29.97 -29.89
N ASP A 398 -15.76 30.50 -28.70
CA ASP A 398 -16.76 31.30 -27.98
C ASP A 398 -16.58 32.81 -28.21
N ARG A 399 -15.34 33.26 -28.40
CA ARG A 399 -14.96 34.68 -28.58
C ARG A 399 -14.44 34.96 -30.00
N SER A 400 -14.63 36.18 -30.48
CA SER A 400 -13.94 36.69 -31.67
C SER A 400 -12.54 37.17 -31.28
N ILE A 401 -11.58 36.98 -32.18
CA ILE A 401 -10.22 37.55 -32.12
C ILE A 401 -9.80 38.12 -33.48
N GLN A 402 -10.77 38.36 -34.37
CA GLN A 402 -10.52 38.71 -35.76
C GLN A 402 -9.88 40.10 -35.90
N SER A 403 -10.23 41.04 -35.03
CA SER A 403 -9.75 42.41 -35.09
C SER A 403 -8.31 42.59 -34.61
N LEU A 404 -7.75 41.60 -33.90
CA LEU A 404 -6.39 41.65 -33.35
C LEU A 404 -5.31 41.64 -34.46
N PRO A 405 -4.39 42.61 -34.48
CA PRO A 405 -3.38 42.76 -35.53
C PRO A 405 -2.13 41.91 -35.28
N PHE A 406 -2.22 40.60 -35.55
CA PHE A 406 -1.05 39.72 -35.52
C PHE A 406 -0.12 39.97 -36.72
N SER A 407 1.17 40.16 -36.46
CA SER A 407 2.16 40.55 -37.48
C SER A 407 3.09 39.43 -37.91
N LYS A 408 3.57 38.60 -36.99
CA LYS A 408 4.44 37.44 -37.32
C LYS A 408 4.31 36.30 -36.31
N LEU A 409 4.63 35.08 -36.75
CA LEU A 409 4.73 33.85 -35.95
C LEU A 409 6.12 33.24 -36.14
N GLU A 410 6.83 33.01 -35.03
CA GLU A 410 8.15 32.37 -35.00
C GLU A 410 8.04 30.96 -34.41
N ILE A 411 8.70 29.98 -35.03
CA ILE A 411 8.68 28.57 -34.60
C ILE A 411 10.11 28.11 -34.32
N TYR A 412 10.35 27.65 -33.10
CA TYR A 412 11.65 27.18 -32.65
C TYR A 412 11.68 25.65 -32.57
N THR A 413 12.82 25.08 -32.95
CA THR A 413 13.08 23.63 -32.88
C THR A 413 14.03 23.32 -31.74
N LYS A 414 13.92 22.15 -31.12
CA LYS A 414 14.78 21.78 -29.99
C LYS A 414 16.27 21.69 -30.34
N GLU A 415 16.60 21.40 -31.60
CA GLU A 415 18.00 21.31 -32.07
C GLU A 415 18.63 22.68 -32.41
N ASP A 416 17.80 23.71 -32.59
CA ASP A 416 18.22 25.04 -33.05
C ASP A 416 17.29 26.13 -32.47
N ASP A 417 17.60 26.58 -31.26
CA ASP A 417 16.89 27.67 -30.60
C ASP A 417 17.29 29.06 -31.15
N ASP A 418 18.39 29.16 -31.91
CA ASP A 418 18.93 30.45 -32.38
C ASP A 418 18.38 30.88 -33.75
N ALA A 419 17.79 29.97 -34.53
CA ALA A 419 17.26 30.24 -35.87
C ALA A 419 15.77 29.83 -36.00
N PRO A 420 14.82 30.71 -35.63
CA PRO A 420 13.41 30.41 -35.74
C PRO A 420 12.90 30.45 -37.18
N PHE A 421 11.89 29.65 -37.45
CA PHE A 421 11.13 29.74 -38.68
C PHE A 421 10.09 30.88 -38.59
N ILE A 422 10.16 31.87 -39.50
CA ILE A 422 9.33 33.08 -39.45
C ILE A 422 8.22 33.04 -40.50
N ILE A 423 6.99 33.26 -40.02
CA ILE A 423 5.80 33.46 -40.86
C ILE A 423 5.31 34.90 -40.68
N GLU A 424 5.31 35.69 -41.76
CA GLU A 424 4.84 37.08 -41.76
C GLU A 424 3.39 37.20 -42.24
N HIS A 425 2.64 38.10 -41.59
CA HIS A 425 1.27 38.41 -41.94
C HIS A 425 1.18 39.17 -43.27
N VAL A 426 0.34 38.68 -44.18
CA VAL A 426 -0.06 39.40 -45.40
C VAL A 426 -1.58 39.41 -45.51
N GLU A 427 -2.16 40.57 -45.81
CA GLU A 427 -3.57 40.72 -46.18
C GLU A 427 -3.77 40.11 -47.58
N GLN A 428 -4.54 39.02 -47.65
CA GLN A 428 -4.90 38.38 -48.93
C GLN A 428 -6.04 39.17 -49.58
N SER A 429 -5.91 39.50 -50.87
CA SER A 429 -7.00 40.09 -51.66
C SER A 429 -8.14 39.09 -51.85
N ASP A 430 -9.37 39.58 -51.68
CA ASP A 430 -10.65 38.87 -51.46
C ASP A 430 -11.17 37.93 -52.58
N ALA A 431 -10.34 37.08 -53.21
CA ALA A 431 -10.77 36.31 -54.39
C ALA A 431 -10.86 34.77 -54.24
N GLU A 432 -10.22 34.11 -53.25
CA GLU A 432 -10.14 32.63 -53.26
C GLU A 432 -10.38 31.89 -51.91
N GLY A 433 -10.97 32.51 -50.88
CA GLY A 433 -11.09 31.80 -49.59
C GLY A 433 -12.07 32.36 -48.56
N GLU A 434 -13.12 33.07 -48.97
CA GLU A 434 -14.05 33.73 -48.05
C GLU A 434 -14.88 32.78 -47.15
N GLY A 435 -14.80 31.45 -47.31
CA GLY A 435 -15.65 30.48 -46.60
C GLY A 435 -14.97 29.51 -45.62
N ASP A 436 -13.64 29.32 -45.67
CA ASP A 436 -13.02 28.14 -45.03
C ASP A 436 -12.59 28.37 -43.57
N LEU A 437 -13.14 27.56 -42.66
CA LEU A 437 -12.76 27.54 -41.24
C LEU A 437 -11.37 26.93 -40.99
N VAL A 438 -10.87 26.12 -41.92
CA VAL A 438 -9.57 25.41 -41.81
C VAL A 438 -8.68 25.83 -42.97
N ARG A 439 -7.45 26.28 -42.66
CA ARG A 439 -6.46 26.69 -43.66
C ARG A 439 -5.17 25.92 -43.49
N ARG A 440 -4.50 25.60 -44.59
CA ARG A 440 -3.19 24.91 -44.62
C ARG A 440 -2.11 25.82 -45.16
N VAL A 441 -0.94 25.80 -44.53
CA VAL A 441 0.28 26.47 -44.99
C VAL A 441 1.43 25.46 -45.00
N GLU A 442 2.18 25.40 -46.10
CA GLU A 442 3.28 24.46 -46.26
C GLU A 442 4.61 25.12 -45.87
N LEU A 443 5.32 24.53 -44.92
CA LEU A 443 6.59 25.03 -44.37
C LEU A 443 7.84 24.45 -45.06
N GLY A 444 7.71 23.33 -45.79
CA GLY A 444 8.84 22.57 -46.36
C GLY A 444 9.65 21.80 -45.30
N GLN A 445 10.94 21.53 -45.59
CA GLN A 445 11.84 20.76 -44.70
C GLN A 445 12.45 21.61 -43.59
N VAL A 446 12.00 21.51 -42.35
CA VAL A 446 12.47 22.29 -41.19
C VAL A 446 13.69 21.61 -40.54
N GLY A 447 14.82 22.33 -40.40
CA GLY A 447 16.06 21.87 -39.75
C GLY A 447 17.35 22.47 -40.33
N LYS A 448 18.50 22.18 -39.71
CA LYS A 448 19.85 22.70 -40.06
C LYS A 448 20.35 22.34 -41.47
N GLU A 449 19.66 21.45 -42.18
CA GLU A 449 20.08 20.97 -43.51
C GLU A 449 19.65 21.90 -44.67
N ARG A 450 19.14 23.09 -44.36
CA ARG A 450 18.70 24.08 -45.35
C ARG A 450 19.83 24.93 -45.93
N THR A 451 19.59 25.39 -47.16
CA THR A 451 20.48 26.26 -47.94
C THR A 451 20.05 27.74 -47.93
N GLU A 452 18.80 28.05 -47.58
CA GLU A 452 18.24 29.41 -47.46
C GLU A 452 17.16 29.45 -46.35
N ASP A 453 16.96 30.61 -45.69
CA ASP A 453 15.92 30.87 -44.70
C ASP A 453 14.68 31.52 -45.35
N PRO A 454 13.64 30.76 -45.75
CA PRO A 454 12.48 31.36 -46.39
C PRO A 454 11.56 32.01 -45.35
N ILE A 455 11.42 33.32 -45.39
CA ILE A 455 10.30 34.03 -44.76
C ILE A 455 9.03 33.63 -45.51
N ILE A 456 8.12 32.90 -44.83
CA ILE A 456 6.84 32.49 -45.44
C ILE A 456 5.78 33.55 -45.18
N LYS A 457 5.01 33.89 -46.21
CA LYS A 457 3.91 34.86 -46.12
C LYS A 457 2.58 34.11 -45.97
N ALA A 458 1.85 34.37 -44.89
CA ALA A 458 0.54 33.76 -44.65
C ALA A 458 -0.43 34.69 -43.87
N SER A 459 -1.74 34.50 -44.04
CA SER A 459 -2.74 35.30 -43.34
C SER A 459 -2.93 34.85 -41.88
N LEU A 460 -2.24 35.50 -40.94
CA LEU A 460 -2.41 35.38 -39.49
C LEU A 460 -3.68 36.07 -38.92
N ARG A 461 -4.85 35.84 -39.52
CA ARG A 461 -6.15 36.31 -39.01
C ARG A 461 -7.08 35.14 -38.75
N TRP A 462 -7.64 35.03 -37.55
CA TRP A 462 -8.53 33.92 -37.21
C TRP A 462 -9.98 34.37 -37.10
N ARG A 463 -10.89 33.60 -37.70
CA ARG A 463 -12.34 33.70 -37.47
C ARG A 463 -12.72 32.91 -36.22
N LYS A 464 -13.95 33.10 -35.72
CA LYS A 464 -14.50 32.33 -34.60
C LYS A 464 -14.39 30.82 -34.88
N GLY A 465 -13.61 30.11 -34.06
CA GLY A 465 -13.33 28.68 -34.22
C GLY A 465 -12.44 28.28 -35.42
N GLY A 466 -11.77 29.23 -36.07
CA GLY A 466 -10.88 28.94 -37.21
C GLY A 466 -9.59 28.20 -36.81
N ILE A 467 -9.09 27.32 -37.69
CA ILE A 467 -7.89 26.50 -37.49
C ILE A 467 -6.86 26.81 -38.58
N LEU A 468 -5.64 27.15 -38.17
CA LEU A 468 -4.48 27.27 -39.06
C LEU A 468 -3.59 26.02 -38.89
N ILE A 469 -3.32 25.30 -39.98
CA ILE A 469 -2.53 24.06 -39.99
C ILE A 469 -1.26 24.30 -40.78
N LEU A 470 -0.11 24.14 -40.12
CA LEU A 470 1.21 24.27 -40.72
C LEU A 470 1.78 22.88 -40.96
N THR A 471 2.20 22.55 -42.18
CA THR A 471 2.71 21.22 -42.54
C THR A 471 4.15 21.27 -43.01
N GLY A 472 5.04 20.42 -42.49
CA GLY A 472 6.45 20.37 -42.89
C GLY A 472 7.10 18.99 -42.69
N THR A 473 8.39 18.88 -42.99
CA THR A 473 9.20 17.65 -42.76
C THR A 473 10.44 17.96 -41.93
N MET A 474 10.94 17.04 -41.12
CA MET A 474 12.17 17.18 -40.31
C MET A 474 13.07 15.94 -40.47
N SER A 475 14.38 16.11 -40.38
CA SER A 475 15.39 15.03 -40.41
C SER A 475 16.50 15.32 -39.39
N SER A 476 17.16 14.28 -38.87
CA SER A 476 18.38 14.41 -38.06
C SER A 476 19.49 13.49 -38.55
N ARG A 477 20.74 13.88 -38.29
CA ARG A 477 21.98 13.13 -38.64
C ARG A 477 22.51 12.29 -37.48
N ILE A 478 22.00 12.54 -36.28
CA ILE A 478 22.40 11.89 -35.04
C ILE A 478 21.10 11.35 -34.43
N PRO A 479 21.13 10.23 -33.71
CA PRO A 479 19.98 9.81 -32.92
C PRO A 479 19.55 10.93 -31.96
N THR A 480 18.36 11.48 -32.15
CA THR A 480 17.80 12.56 -31.34
C THR A 480 16.27 12.49 -31.31
N TYR A 481 15.68 13.24 -30.39
CA TYR A 481 14.23 13.45 -30.35
C TYR A 481 13.85 14.71 -31.13
N LEU A 482 13.17 14.55 -32.26
CA LEU A 482 12.65 15.66 -33.05
C LEU A 482 11.36 16.20 -32.43
N THR A 483 11.34 17.48 -32.07
CA THR A 483 10.15 18.20 -31.58
C THR A 483 10.33 19.72 -31.71
N LEU A 484 9.24 20.47 -31.55
CA LEU A 484 9.25 21.94 -31.50
C LEU A 484 9.37 22.39 -30.03
N SER A 485 10.22 23.38 -29.75
CA SER A 485 10.46 23.88 -28.38
C SER A 485 9.46 24.97 -28.00
N LEU A 486 9.31 25.99 -28.85
CA LEU A 486 8.55 27.20 -28.57
C LEU A 486 7.94 27.80 -29.83
N LEU A 487 6.78 28.43 -29.69
CA LEU A 487 6.16 29.27 -30.72
C LEU A 487 6.03 30.68 -30.16
N LYS A 488 6.32 31.73 -30.94
CA LYS A 488 6.11 33.13 -30.52
C LYS A 488 5.23 33.86 -31.53
N LEU A 489 4.08 34.33 -31.07
CA LEU A 489 3.16 35.12 -31.89
C LEU A 489 3.25 36.60 -31.50
N TYR A 490 3.43 37.47 -32.47
CA TYR A 490 3.59 38.90 -32.26
C TYR A 490 2.33 39.66 -32.66
N LEU A 491 1.89 40.58 -31.80
CA LEU A 491 0.82 41.54 -32.08
C LEU A 491 1.43 42.94 -32.06
N SER A 492 1.27 43.68 -33.16
CA SER A 492 1.78 45.05 -33.30
C SER A 492 0.68 46.01 -33.74
N TYR A 493 0.44 47.05 -32.95
CA TYR A 493 -0.53 48.10 -33.25
C TYR A 493 0.05 49.47 -32.86
N ASP A 494 0.34 50.31 -33.87
CA ASP A 494 1.02 51.60 -33.68
C ASP A 494 2.32 51.46 -32.84
N ALA A 495 2.40 52.05 -31.65
CA ALA A 495 3.54 51.93 -30.75
C ALA A 495 3.55 50.62 -29.92
N TRP A 496 2.45 49.88 -29.87
CA TRP A 496 2.34 48.66 -29.07
C TRP A 496 3.01 47.46 -29.74
N LYS A 497 3.89 46.78 -29.01
CA LYS A 497 4.50 45.49 -29.39
C LYS A 497 4.22 44.48 -28.28
N ILE A 498 3.43 43.46 -28.58
CA ILE A 498 3.05 42.42 -27.62
C ILE A 498 3.56 41.07 -28.13
N GLU A 499 4.30 40.37 -27.28
CA GLU A 499 4.83 39.03 -27.56
C GLU A 499 4.01 37.98 -26.79
N LEU A 500 3.48 37.00 -27.52
CA LEU A 500 2.67 35.91 -27.00
C LEU A 500 3.40 34.57 -27.20
N PRO A 501 4.17 34.08 -26.21
CA PRO A 501 4.76 32.76 -26.25
C PRO A 501 3.66 31.68 -26.15
N LEU A 502 3.64 30.77 -27.11
CA LEU A 502 2.74 29.63 -27.19
C LEU A 502 3.58 28.34 -27.09
N LYS A 503 3.13 27.41 -26.24
CA LYS A 503 3.72 26.06 -26.20
C LYS A 503 3.11 25.21 -27.31
N PRO A 504 3.89 24.35 -27.99
CA PRO A 504 3.30 23.30 -28.82
C PRO A 504 2.55 22.32 -27.90
N CYS A 505 1.34 21.89 -28.28
CA CYS A 505 0.51 20.94 -27.52
C CYS A 505 -0.12 21.48 -26.21
N LYS A 506 -0.61 22.73 -26.19
CA LYS A 506 -1.39 23.27 -25.06
C LYS A 506 -2.84 23.47 -25.48
N SER A 507 -3.78 22.88 -24.72
CA SER A 507 -5.22 22.99 -24.97
C SER A 507 -5.95 23.71 -23.84
N ARG A 508 -7.02 24.42 -24.21
CA ARG A 508 -7.98 25.09 -23.35
C ARG A 508 -8.93 24.15 -22.65
N GLN A 509 -9.06 22.89 -23.00
CA GLN A 509 -9.91 21.94 -22.27
C GLN A 509 -9.19 20.59 -22.17
N PRO A 510 -8.84 20.12 -20.96
CA PRO A 510 -8.15 18.83 -20.82
C PRO A 510 -9.03 17.64 -21.22
N SER A 511 -10.36 17.77 -21.18
CA SER A 511 -11.32 16.74 -21.58
C SER A 511 -11.64 16.72 -23.08
N ASN A 512 -11.26 17.77 -23.80
CA ASN A 512 -11.55 18.01 -25.21
C ASN A 512 -10.28 18.47 -25.94
N ALA A 513 -9.10 18.04 -25.46
CA ALA A 513 -7.90 18.14 -26.26
C ALA A 513 -8.30 17.57 -27.61
N LEU A 514 -8.21 18.40 -28.67
CA LEU A 514 -8.31 17.90 -30.03
C LEU A 514 -7.49 16.64 -30.02
N GLU A 515 -8.15 15.48 -30.23
CA GLU A 515 -7.46 14.23 -30.48
C GLU A 515 -6.30 14.56 -31.43
N SER A 516 -5.16 13.88 -31.36
CA SER A 516 -4.06 14.30 -32.22
C SER A 516 -4.46 14.10 -33.70
N LEU A 517 -4.95 15.17 -34.33
CA LEU A 517 -5.75 15.09 -35.56
C LEU A 517 -4.84 15.49 -36.71
N TRP A 518 -4.57 14.53 -37.59
CA TRP A 518 -3.85 14.75 -38.82
C TRP A 518 -4.80 15.17 -39.94
N LEU A 519 -4.57 16.34 -40.54
CA LEU A 519 -5.31 16.78 -41.71
C LEU A 519 -4.92 15.93 -42.92
N SER A 520 -5.87 15.16 -43.44
CA SER A 520 -5.69 14.32 -44.64
C SER A 520 -6.17 15.01 -45.92
N CYS A 521 -7.25 15.78 -45.86
CA CYS A 521 -7.85 16.45 -47.00
C CYS A 521 -8.46 17.80 -46.58
N LEU A 522 -8.39 18.81 -47.46
CA LEU A 522 -9.01 20.13 -47.27
C LEU A 522 -10.39 20.24 -47.92
N TYR A 523 -10.63 19.53 -49.03
CA TYR A 523 -11.87 19.62 -49.81
C TYR A 523 -12.43 18.23 -50.12
N PRO A 524 -13.32 17.66 -49.27
CA PRO A 524 -13.82 18.18 -48.00
C PRO A 524 -12.82 18.02 -46.85
N VAL A 525 -12.94 18.86 -45.81
CA VAL A 525 -12.08 18.79 -44.62
C VAL A 525 -12.21 17.42 -43.95
N ARG A 526 -11.11 16.66 -43.87
CA ARG A 526 -11.05 15.36 -43.21
C ARG A 526 -9.82 15.24 -42.32
N PHE A 527 -10.06 14.90 -41.06
CA PHE A 527 -9.01 14.62 -40.08
C PHE A 527 -8.92 13.12 -39.77
N ILE A 528 -7.72 12.64 -39.48
CA ILE A 528 -7.43 11.28 -39.03
C ILE A 528 -6.92 11.38 -37.59
N PRO A 529 -7.56 10.74 -36.61
CA PRO A 529 -7.06 10.71 -35.23
C PRO A 529 -5.85 9.78 -35.13
N ILE A 530 -4.79 10.27 -34.50
CA ILE A 530 -3.60 9.50 -34.12
C ILE A 530 -3.76 9.16 -32.63
N THR A 531 -3.76 7.87 -32.30
CA THR A 531 -4.13 7.35 -30.97
C THR A 531 -2.93 6.87 -30.15
N ARG A 532 -1.74 7.42 -30.41
CA ARG A 532 -0.50 7.07 -29.69
C ARG A 532 -0.23 8.03 -28.55
N GLU A 533 0.50 7.59 -27.54
CA GLU A 533 0.87 8.42 -26.36
C GLU A 533 1.82 9.56 -26.76
N ASP A 534 2.91 9.24 -27.47
CA ASP A 534 3.89 10.23 -27.94
C ASP A 534 3.64 10.61 -29.40
N TYR A 535 2.73 11.56 -29.61
CA TYR A 535 2.44 12.08 -30.95
C TYR A 535 3.21 13.35 -31.33
N SER A 536 3.71 14.09 -30.34
CA SER A 536 4.38 15.40 -30.49
C SER A 536 5.90 15.31 -30.63
N SER A 537 6.46 14.11 -30.65
CA SER A 537 7.89 13.86 -30.84
C SER A 537 8.13 12.62 -31.69
N VAL A 538 9.31 12.56 -32.28
CA VAL A 538 9.81 11.39 -33.04
C VAL A 538 11.16 11.01 -32.49
N ASN A 539 11.37 9.71 -32.24
CA ASN A 539 12.67 9.18 -31.85
C ASN A 539 13.44 8.76 -33.12
N VAL A 540 14.58 9.42 -33.39
CA VAL A 540 15.47 9.06 -34.49
C VAL A 540 16.49 8.05 -33.97
N LYS A 541 16.54 6.84 -34.53
CA LYS A 541 17.42 5.74 -34.09
C LYS A 541 18.31 5.22 -35.22
N HIS A 542 19.37 4.50 -34.85
CA HIS A 542 20.13 3.69 -35.80
C HIS A 542 19.32 2.48 -36.27
N ARG A 543 19.69 1.91 -37.42
CA ARG A 543 19.07 0.68 -37.95
C ARG A 543 19.38 -0.51 -37.03
N PRO A 544 18.43 -1.42 -36.76
CA PRO A 544 18.67 -2.56 -35.89
C PRO A 544 19.59 -3.61 -36.53
N HIS A 545 20.50 -4.20 -35.75
CA HIS A 545 21.39 -5.28 -36.17
C HIS A 545 20.66 -6.63 -36.35
N LYS A 546 21.15 -7.47 -37.25
CA LYS A 546 20.60 -8.82 -37.51
C LYS A 546 21.42 -9.93 -36.85
N VAL A 547 20.98 -10.37 -35.66
CA VAL A 547 21.61 -11.48 -34.90
C VAL A 547 20.61 -12.60 -34.64
N THR A 548 21.02 -13.86 -34.79
CA THR A 548 20.21 -15.05 -34.48
C THR A 548 20.72 -15.73 -33.22
N VAL A 549 19.82 -16.07 -32.29
CA VAL A 549 20.14 -16.73 -31.01
C VAL A 549 19.41 -18.08 -30.94
N SER A 550 20.15 -19.15 -30.66
CA SER A 550 19.64 -20.52 -30.50
C SER A 550 20.12 -21.12 -29.18
N VAL A 551 19.26 -21.87 -28.49
CA VAL A 551 19.54 -22.43 -27.17
C VAL A 551 19.20 -23.92 -27.18
N ASN A 552 20.15 -24.79 -26.81
CA ASN A 552 19.97 -26.24 -26.78
C ASN A 552 20.27 -26.82 -25.39
N HIS A 553 19.38 -27.67 -24.86
CA HIS A 553 19.52 -28.37 -23.56
C HIS A 553 18.62 -29.62 -23.48
N ARG A 554 18.81 -30.51 -22.48
CA ARG A 554 18.10 -31.81 -22.32
C ARG A 554 17.20 -31.89 -21.08
N GLN A 555 15.99 -31.33 -21.19
CA GLN A 555 15.02 -31.25 -20.10
C GLN A 555 14.34 -32.59 -19.75
N PRO A 556 13.98 -32.85 -18.49
CA PRO A 556 14.10 -31.98 -17.31
C PRO A 556 15.47 -32.07 -16.62
N ALA A 557 15.80 -31.06 -15.82
CA ALA A 557 16.97 -31.02 -14.94
C ALA A 557 16.67 -31.67 -13.57
N TYR A 558 17.66 -32.29 -12.94
CA TYR A 558 17.55 -32.82 -11.58
C TYR A 558 17.90 -31.80 -10.51
N LEU A 559 17.22 -31.87 -9.37
CA LEU A 559 17.61 -31.11 -8.19
C LEU A 559 19.05 -31.48 -7.77
N ASN A 560 19.78 -30.46 -7.34
CA ASN A 560 21.19 -30.48 -6.95
C ASN A 560 22.20 -30.69 -8.08
N GLU A 561 21.79 -31.01 -9.31
CA GLU A 561 22.70 -31.21 -10.45
C GLU A 561 23.15 -29.87 -11.05
N ASN A 562 24.36 -29.85 -11.63
CA ASN A 562 24.83 -28.76 -12.48
C ASN A 562 24.36 -28.99 -13.92
N TYR A 563 23.22 -28.43 -14.30
CA TYR A 563 22.56 -28.70 -15.57
C TYR A 563 23.08 -27.79 -16.71
N PRO A 564 23.68 -28.35 -17.78
CA PRO A 564 24.27 -27.56 -18.87
C PRO A 564 23.24 -27.12 -19.93
N ILE A 565 23.32 -25.86 -20.35
CA ILE A 565 22.51 -25.20 -21.38
C ILE A 565 23.47 -24.53 -22.38
N THR A 566 23.42 -24.92 -23.64
CA THR A 566 24.29 -24.33 -24.68
C THR A 566 23.59 -23.18 -25.40
N ILE A 567 24.23 -22.01 -25.44
CA ILE A 567 23.76 -20.80 -26.11
C ILE A 567 24.65 -20.57 -27.34
N GLN A 568 24.05 -20.55 -28.53
CA GLN A 568 24.72 -20.29 -29.80
C GLN A 568 24.17 -19.01 -30.43
N VAL A 569 25.06 -18.05 -30.72
CA VAL A 569 24.73 -16.75 -31.33
C VAL A 569 25.42 -16.64 -32.69
N THR A 570 24.67 -16.25 -33.73
CA THR A 570 25.15 -16.12 -35.11
C THR A 570 24.92 -14.71 -35.62
N ASN A 571 25.97 -14.06 -36.15
CA ASN A 571 25.86 -12.78 -36.84
C ASN A 571 25.32 -12.99 -38.27
N VAL A 572 24.16 -12.40 -38.60
CA VAL A 572 23.51 -12.44 -39.94
C VAL A 572 23.47 -11.03 -40.57
N ASP A 573 24.17 -10.08 -39.98
CA ASP A 573 24.35 -8.73 -40.50
C ASP A 573 25.48 -8.66 -41.52
N ASP A 574 25.53 -7.58 -42.29
CA ASP A 574 26.57 -7.31 -43.27
C ASP A 574 27.83 -6.68 -42.63
N ALA A 575 27.73 -6.23 -41.36
CA ALA A 575 28.79 -5.60 -40.60
C ALA A 575 29.38 -6.52 -39.50
N GLU A 576 30.62 -6.23 -39.09
CA GLU A 576 31.23 -6.86 -37.92
C GLU A 576 30.58 -6.33 -36.63
N LEU A 577 30.09 -7.25 -35.79
CA LEU A 577 29.40 -6.91 -34.56
C LEU A 577 30.17 -7.47 -33.37
N ASP A 578 30.42 -6.66 -32.36
CA ASP A 578 30.88 -7.14 -31.07
C ASP A 578 29.67 -7.53 -30.21
N VAL A 579 29.67 -8.76 -29.70
CA VAL A 579 28.48 -9.37 -29.10
C VAL A 579 28.73 -9.76 -27.65
N VAL A 580 27.81 -9.35 -26.79
CA VAL A 580 27.81 -9.63 -25.36
C VAL A 580 26.49 -10.29 -24.97
N VAL A 581 26.56 -11.30 -24.11
CA VAL A 581 25.40 -12.01 -23.58
C VAL A 581 25.20 -11.65 -22.11
N GLU A 582 23.96 -11.38 -21.74
CA GLU A 582 23.50 -11.28 -20.36
C GLU A 582 22.46 -12.38 -20.12
N VAL A 583 22.54 -13.05 -18.97
CA VAL A 583 21.61 -14.12 -18.60
C VAL A 583 20.96 -13.75 -17.27
N LEU A 584 19.65 -13.58 -17.28
CA LEU A 584 18.82 -13.32 -16.12
C LEU A 584 18.02 -14.58 -15.76
N LEU A 585 18.22 -15.09 -14.56
CA LEU A 585 17.34 -16.06 -13.95
C LEU A 585 16.21 -15.31 -13.23
N LEU A 586 14.97 -15.56 -13.66
CA LEU A 586 13.80 -14.97 -13.02
C LEU A 586 13.52 -15.62 -11.65
N PRO A 587 13.11 -14.83 -10.64
CA PRO A 587 12.66 -15.38 -9.37
C PRO A 587 11.52 -16.38 -9.58
N SER A 588 11.60 -17.53 -8.94
CA SER A 588 10.54 -18.55 -8.95
C SER A 588 9.59 -18.31 -7.78
N ASP A 589 8.28 -18.54 -7.98
CA ASP A 589 7.25 -18.48 -6.92
C ASP A 589 7.30 -19.68 -5.95
N LEU A 590 8.39 -20.44 -5.95
CA LEU A 590 8.55 -21.64 -5.13
C LEU A 590 9.28 -21.26 -3.86
N ASP A 591 8.58 -21.39 -2.72
CA ASP A 591 9.17 -21.19 -1.41
C ASP A 591 10.40 -22.10 -1.24
N TYR A 592 11.48 -21.54 -0.71
CA TYR A 592 12.76 -22.23 -0.41
C TYR A 592 13.61 -22.67 -1.61
N ALA A 593 13.21 -22.41 -2.87
CA ALA A 593 14.07 -22.74 -4.02
C ALA A 593 15.36 -21.89 -4.06
N VAL A 594 16.52 -22.51 -3.93
CA VAL A 594 17.82 -21.85 -4.15
C VAL A 594 18.34 -22.20 -5.53
N ASN A 595 18.56 -21.18 -6.35
CA ASN A 595 18.98 -21.35 -7.75
C ASN A 595 20.24 -20.54 -8.02
N THR A 596 21.16 -21.11 -8.78
CA THR A 596 22.37 -20.43 -9.24
C THR A 596 22.61 -20.71 -10.72
N ILE A 597 23.09 -19.69 -11.42
CA ILE A 597 23.54 -19.75 -12.81
C ILE A 597 25.04 -19.49 -12.86
N ALA A 598 25.77 -20.23 -13.70
CA ALA A 598 27.21 -20.03 -13.90
C ALA A 598 27.60 -20.13 -15.38
N VAL A 599 28.50 -19.26 -15.82
CA VAL A 599 29.12 -19.29 -17.15
C VAL A 599 30.62 -19.04 -16.96
N ASP A 600 31.47 -19.92 -17.49
CA ASP A 600 32.93 -19.89 -17.27
C ASP A 600 33.32 -19.84 -15.78
N GLU A 601 33.95 -18.76 -15.31
CA GLU A 601 34.34 -18.54 -13.91
C GLU A 601 33.32 -17.68 -13.11
N GLU A 602 32.28 -17.15 -13.76
CA GLU A 602 31.31 -16.26 -13.14
C GLU A 602 30.06 -17.03 -12.67
N GLN A 603 29.65 -16.82 -11.42
CA GLN A 603 28.47 -17.43 -10.80
C GLN A 603 27.58 -16.36 -10.17
N SER A 604 26.26 -16.47 -10.36
CA SER A 604 25.27 -15.56 -9.82
C SER A 604 23.98 -16.29 -9.45
N SER A 605 23.23 -15.76 -8.49
CA SER A 605 21.89 -16.27 -8.13
C SER A 605 20.76 -15.59 -8.92
N GLY A 606 21.07 -14.60 -9.75
CA GLY A 606 20.09 -13.83 -10.50
C GLY A 606 20.56 -13.42 -11.88
N LEU A 607 21.60 -12.59 -11.97
CA LEU A 607 22.01 -11.98 -13.24
C LEU A 607 23.51 -12.16 -13.48
N LEU A 608 23.85 -12.66 -14.67
CA LEU A 608 25.20 -12.65 -15.23
C LEU A 608 25.25 -11.59 -16.34
N LYS A 609 26.16 -10.62 -16.23
CA LYS A 609 26.33 -9.53 -17.19
C LYS A 609 27.68 -9.61 -17.86
N GLY A 610 27.75 -9.19 -19.12
CA GLY A 610 29.04 -8.93 -19.76
C GLY A 610 29.75 -10.18 -20.31
N ILE A 611 29.05 -11.29 -20.54
CA ILE A 611 29.66 -12.50 -21.10
C ILE A 611 30.02 -12.21 -22.57
N SER A 612 31.30 -11.95 -22.83
CA SER A 612 31.78 -11.60 -24.16
C SER A 612 31.86 -12.82 -25.09
N LEU A 613 31.21 -12.73 -26.25
CA LEU A 613 31.39 -13.64 -27.38
C LEU A 613 32.43 -13.13 -28.38
N GLY A 614 32.93 -11.91 -28.18
CA GLY A 614 33.89 -11.23 -29.05
C GLY A 614 33.27 -10.67 -30.33
N VAL A 615 34.15 -10.25 -31.24
CA VAL A 615 33.76 -9.68 -32.55
C VAL A 615 33.42 -10.81 -33.52
N LEU A 616 32.16 -10.87 -33.94
CA LEU A 616 31.64 -11.84 -34.90
C LEU A 616 31.58 -11.21 -36.30
N ALA A 617 32.33 -11.81 -37.24
CA ALA A 617 32.19 -11.47 -38.66
C ALA A 617 30.86 -11.99 -39.22
N PRO A 618 30.36 -11.42 -40.34
CA PRO A 618 29.15 -11.90 -41.02
C PRO A 618 29.16 -13.42 -41.24
N GLY A 619 28.12 -14.11 -40.78
CA GLY A 619 27.95 -15.56 -40.88
C GLY A 619 28.67 -16.40 -39.82
N VAL A 620 29.45 -15.80 -38.91
CA VAL A 620 30.16 -16.52 -37.85
C VAL A 620 29.25 -16.75 -36.63
N SER A 621 29.39 -17.92 -35.99
CA SER A 621 28.68 -18.27 -34.76
C SER A 621 29.64 -18.46 -33.60
N ALA A 622 29.24 -18.06 -32.38
CA ALA A 622 29.92 -18.36 -31.13
C ALA A 622 29.01 -19.17 -30.19
N ILE A 623 29.61 -20.03 -29.38
CA ILE A 623 28.91 -20.95 -28.47
C ILE A 623 29.44 -20.77 -27.04
N LYS A 624 28.54 -20.67 -26.06
CA LYS A 624 28.83 -20.67 -24.62
C LYS A 624 27.92 -21.65 -23.88
N THR A 625 28.43 -22.25 -22.80
CA THR A 625 27.67 -23.18 -21.95
C THR A 625 27.34 -22.52 -20.61
N LEU A 626 26.05 -22.44 -20.31
CA LEU A 626 25.46 -21.97 -19.07
C LEU A 626 25.10 -23.16 -18.18
N TYR A 627 25.52 -23.15 -16.93
CA TYR A 627 25.14 -24.16 -15.94
C TYR A 627 24.06 -23.60 -15.02
N LEU A 628 22.94 -24.32 -14.90
CA LEU A 628 21.85 -24.05 -13.97
C LEU A 628 21.91 -25.08 -12.83
N ARG A 629 21.97 -24.61 -11.59
CA ARG A 629 21.89 -25.47 -10.41
C ARG A 629 20.70 -25.04 -9.55
N SER A 630 19.77 -25.95 -9.33
CA SER A 630 18.54 -25.73 -8.55
C SER A 630 18.46 -26.71 -7.39
N THR A 631 18.17 -26.22 -6.19
CA THR A 631 18.08 -27.04 -4.97
C THR A 631 16.73 -26.85 -4.26
N GLU A 632 16.42 -27.77 -3.36
CA GLU A 632 15.28 -27.77 -2.41
C GLU A 632 13.88 -27.98 -3.00
N ALA A 633 13.50 -27.31 -4.10
CA ALA A 633 12.13 -27.39 -4.63
C ALA A 633 12.08 -27.69 -6.13
N ALA A 634 11.32 -28.72 -6.52
CA ALA A 634 11.04 -29.05 -7.92
C ALA A 634 10.07 -28.05 -8.56
N GLY A 635 10.25 -27.76 -9.85
CA GLY A 635 9.36 -26.92 -10.66
C GLY A 635 10.08 -26.19 -11.79
N ASP A 636 9.41 -25.25 -12.46
CA ASP A 636 9.95 -24.57 -13.63
C ASP A 636 10.93 -23.45 -13.25
N ARG A 637 11.98 -23.26 -14.05
CA ARG A 637 12.93 -22.14 -13.94
C ARG A 637 13.02 -21.40 -15.26
N THR A 638 12.80 -20.09 -15.21
CA THR A 638 12.79 -19.25 -16.42
C THR A 638 14.05 -18.42 -16.50
N LEU A 639 14.72 -18.51 -17.65
CA LEU A 639 15.95 -17.80 -17.99
C LEU A 639 15.68 -16.85 -19.15
N ASP A 640 15.96 -15.57 -18.97
CA ASP A 640 15.96 -14.55 -20.02
C ASP A 640 17.40 -14.30 -20.47
N ILE A 641 17.69 -14.64 -21.72
CA ILE A 641 18.98 -14.44 -22.37
C ILE A 641 18.88 -13.20 -23.25
N SER A 642 19.61 -12.15 -22.89
CA SER A 642 19.76 -10.93 -23.67
C SER A 642 21.08 -10.95 -24.43
N VAL A 643 21.01 -10.73 -25.73
CA VAL A 643 22.17 -10.63 -26.60
C VAL A 643 22.27 -9.21 -27.12
N GLN A 644 23.27 -8.49 -26.63
CA GLN A 644 23.58 -7.12 -27.06
C GLN A 644 24.64 -7.15 -28.14
N SER A 645 24.37 -6.45 -29.24
CA SER A 645 25.27 -6.32 -30.38
C SER A 645 25.62 -4.85 -30.61
N ARG A 646 26.90 -4.54 -30.77
CA ARG A 646 27.40 -3.19 -31.06
C ARG A 646 28.23 -3.16 -32.34
N SER A 647 28.06 -2.10 -33.11
CA SER A 647 28.83 -1.85 -34.34
C SER A 647 30.24 -1.35 -34.03
N THR A 648 31.26 -1.96 -34.64
CA THR A 648 32.68 -1.64 -34.43
C THR A 648 33.11 -0.32 -35.07
N THR A 649 32.34 0.23 -36.02
CA THR A 649 32.65 1.49 -36.72
C THR A 649 32.50 2.77 -35.89
N SER A 650 31.93 2.69 -34.70
CA SER A 650 31.71 3.85 -33.80
C SER A 650 32.92 4.24 -32.95
N ALA A 651 34.03 3.47 -32.98
CA ALA A 651 35.20 3.67 -32.13
C ALA A 651 36.30 4.61 -32.69
N THR A 652 36.16 5.16 -33.90
CA THR A 652 37.18 6.02 -34.54
C THR A 652 36.78 7.50 -34.64
N GLY A 653 36.20 8.05 -33.57
CA GLY A 653 36.01 9.51 -33.41
C GLY A 653 37.02 10.09 -32.43
N THR A 654 38.17 10.55 -32.95
CA THR A 654 39.11 11.53 -32.36
C THR A 654 39.10 11.73 -30.83
N SER A 655 40.05 11.08 -30.15
CA SER A 655 40.52 11.52 -28.84
C SER A 655 41.34 12.80 -28.98
N ASP A 656 40.70 13.96 -28.86
CA ASP A 656 41.42 15.20 -28.58
C ASP A 656 40.57 16.16 -27.73
N SER A 657 41.26 16.79 -26.78
CA SER A 657 40.83 17.85 -25.86
C SER A 657 40.07 17.46 -24.57
N SER A 658 40.86 17.55 -23.50
CA SER A 658 40.48 17.69 -22.09
C SER A 658 39.67 18.96 -21.81
N VAL A 659 38.43 18.83 -21.35
CA VAL A 659 37.81 19.74 -20.37
C VAL A 659 36.84 18.94 -19.49
N ALA A 660 37.09 18.96 -18.18
CA ALA A 660 36.24 18.32 -17.19
C ALA A 660 34.98 19.16 -16.92
N TYR A 661 33.82 18.62 -17.31
CA TYR A 661 32.52 18.92 -16.71
C TYR A 661 31.85 17.58 -16.35
N PRO A 662 31.08 17.49 -15.26
CA PRO A 662 30.37 16.26 -14.92
C PRO A 662 29.17 16.15 -15.86
N VAL A 663 29.30 15.35 -16.91
CA VAL A 663 28.23 15.10 -17.88
C VAL A 663 27.46 13.86 -17.46
N ASP A 664 26.15 14.01 -17.38
CA ASP A 664 25.15 12.95 -17.29
C ASP A 664 25.56 11.73 -18.12
N THR A 665 25.40 10.53 -17.57
CA THR A 665 25.48 9.26 -18.31
C THR A 665 24.73 9.41 -19.64
N PRO A 666 25.39 9.25 -20.80
CA PRO A 666 24.69 9.36 -22.08
C PRO A 666 23.57 8.33 -22.12
N GLN A 667 22.37 8.76 -22.52
CA GLN A 667 21.22 7.87 -22.66
C GLN A 667 21.62 6.70 -23.60
N PRO A 668 21.33 5.44 -23.24
CA PRO A 668 21.76 4.27 -24.01
C PRO A 668 21.23 4.24 -25.46
N GLU A 669 20.19 5.03 -25.77
CA GLU A 669 19.59 5.18 -27.10
C GLU A 669 20.47 5.92 -28.12
N LEU A 670 21.58 6.54 -27.69
CA LEU A 670 22.52 7.27 -28.56
C LEU A 670 23.66 6.41 -29.10
N LEU A 671 23.77 5.15 -28.65
CA LEU A 671 24.80 4.21 -29.07
C LEU A 671 24.21 3.22 -30.09
N ASP A 672 24.98 2.85 -31.12
CA ASP A 672 24.60 1.85 -32.13
C ASP A 672 24.60 0.43 -31.51
N ILE A 673 23.59 0.17 -30.68
CA ILE A 673 23.41 -1.06 -29.91
C ILE A 673 22.04 -1.63 -30.22
N THR A 674 21.99 -2.93 -30.56
CA THR A 674 20.75 -3.68 -30.73
C THR A 674 20.70 -4.84 -29.75
N GLU A 675 19.58 -4.96 -29.04
CA GLU A 675 19.32 -6.03 -28.07
C GLU A 675 18.36 -7.08 -28.66
N THR A 676 18.74 -8.35 -28.57
CA THR A 676 17.92 -9.49 -28.98
C THR A 676 17.64 -10.40 -27.78
N LEU A 677 16.37 -10.56 -27.43
CA LEU A 677 15.94 -11.35 -26.25
C LEU A 677 15.54 -12.79 -26.62
N ARG A 678 15.81 -13.72 -25.71
CA ARG A 678 15.37 -15.13 -25.79
C ARG A 678 15.05 -15.68 -24.39
N THR A 679 13.79 -16.04 -24.16
CA THR A 679 13.35 -16.68 -22.92
C THR A 679 13.35 -18.20 -23.06
N VAL A 680 13.84 -18.91 -22.03
CA VAL A 680 13.91 -20.38 -21.95
C VAL A 680 13.36 -20.85 -20.61
N VAL A 681 12.54 -21.89 -20.62
CA VAL A 681 11.98 -22.50 -19.40
C VAL A 681 12.59 -23.90 -19.22
N VAL A 682 13.16 -24.17 -18.05
CA VAL A 682 13.78 -25.44 -17.69
C VAL A 682 13.01 -26.09 -16.53
N PRO A 683 12.31 -27.21 -16.74
CA PRO A 683 11.66 -27.94 -15.66
C PRO A 683 12.69 -28.68 -14.79
N THR A 684 12.60 -28.53 -13.47
CA THR A 684 13.43 -29.21 -12.47
C THR A 684 12.64 -30.25 -11.68
N VAL A 685 13.18 -31.46 -11.53
CA VAL A 685 12.51 -32.60 -10.89
C VAL A 685 13.40 -33.28 -9.84
N GLU A 686 12.79 -33.95 -8.86
CA GLU A 686 13.51 -34.72 -7.84
C GLU A 686 14.15 -35.98 -8.47
N PRO A 687 15.42 -36.30 -8.16
CA PRO A 687 16.08 -37.51 -8.66
C PRO A 687 15.62 -38.78 -7.90
N LEU A 688 15.42 -38.65 -6.59
CA LEU A 688 15.19 -39.75 -5.65
C LEU A 688 14.10 -39.37 -4.65
N LYS A 689 13.25 -40.34 -4.28
CA LYS A 689 12.18 -40.16 -3.30
C LYS A 689 12.35 -41.16 -2.15
N MET A 690 12.24 -40.70 -0.90
CA MET A 690 12.39 -41.57 0.29
C MET A 690 11.04 -41.80 0.99
N THR A 691 10.79 -43.05 1.35
CA THR A 691 9.65 -43.48 2.19
C THR A 691 10.21 -44.17 3.44
N CYS A 692 9.59 -43.94 4.59
CA CYS A 692 10.00 -44.51 5.88
C CYS A 692 8.81 -45.16 6.58
N ASP A 693 8.93 -46.45 6.89
CA ASP A 693 7.98 -47.18 7.73
C ASP A 693 8.55 -47.38 9.13
N VAL A 694 7.85 -46.88 10.15
CA VAL A 694 8.29 -46.93 11.56
C VAL A 694 7.42 -47.89 12.36
N THR A 695 8.04 -48.89 12.98
CA THR A 695 7.38 -49.84 13.88
C THR A 695 7.86 -49.65 15.32
N TYR A 696 6.96 -49.38 16.25
CA TYR A 696 7.28 -49.19 17.67
C TYR A 696 7.04 -50.45 18.51
N ARG A 697 7.93 -50.71 19.46
CA ARG A 697 7.82 -51.73 20.51
C ARG A 697 8.08 -51.10 21.87
N ARG A 698 7.26 -51.43 22.88
CA ARG A 698 7.43 -50.90 24.24
C ARG A 698 8.56 -51.60 24.98
N ALA A 699 9.12 -50.90 25.96
CA ALA A 699 10.04 -51.48 26.91
C ALA A 699 9.34 -52.48 27.85
N ILE A 700 9.87 -53.70 27.93
CA ILE A 700 9.36 -54.80 28.78
C ILE A 700 10.23 -54.98 30.04
N GLY A 701 11.45 -54.40 30.05
CA GLY A 701 12.39 -54.44 31.18
C GLY A 701 11.83 -53.77 32.44
N ALA A 702 12.39 -54.09 33.60
CA ALA A 702 11.99 -53.46 34.87
C ALA A 702 12.32 -51.96 34.86
N GLN A 703 11.46 -51.14 35.46
CA GLN A 703 11.78 -49.72 35.61
C GLN A 703 12.89 -49.54 36.63
N ILE A 704 13.78 -48.61 36.35
CA ILE A 704 14.87 -48.26 37.25
C ILE A 704 14.28 -47.53 38.45
N GLY A 705 14.56 -48.03 39.65
CA GLY A 705 14.06 -47.41 40.87
C GLY A 705 14.67 -46.01 41.07
N LEU A 706 13.93 -45.10 41.70
CA LEU A 706 14.39 -43.75 42.06
C LEU A 706 15.69 -43.71 42.90
N ALA A 707 16.14 -44.86 43.42
CA ALA A 707 17.32 -45.03 44.25
C ALA A 707 18.46 -45.83 43.57
N ASP A 708 18.33 -46.17 42.29
CA ASP A 708 19.41 -46.83 41.55
C ASP A 708 20.51 -45.82 41.19
N LEU A 709 21.73 -46.08 41.65
CA LEU A 709 22.86 -45.16 41.50
C LEU A 709 23.36 -45.10 40.05
N ASN A 710 23.09 -46.14 39.23
CA ASN A 710 23.48 -46.18 37.82
C ASN A 710 22.76 -45.10 37.00
N ALA A 711 21.55 -44.69 37.41
CA ALA A 711 20.77 -43.64 36.74
C ALA A 711 21.40 -42.23 36.84
N PHE A 712 22.44 -42.06 37.66
CA PHE A 712 23.14 -40.78 37.85
C PHE A 712 24.50 -40.72 37.10
N GLU A 713 24.88 -41.78 36.38
CA GLU A 713 26.07 -41.78 35.52
C GLU A 713 25.77 -41.07 34.18
N GLU A 714 26.69 -40.23 33.70
CA GLU A 714 26.48 -39.40 32.49
C GLU A 714 26.29 -40.22 31.20
N ASP A 715 26.88 -41.42 31.13
CA ASP A 715 26.82 -42.33 29.97
C ASP A 715 25.68 -43.35 30.05
N PHE A 716 24.86 -43.29 31.11
CA PHE A 716 23.80 -44.27 31.34
C PHE A 716 22.60 -44.03 30.41
N TRP A 717 22.22 -45.06 29.64
CA TRP A 717 21.08 -45.02 28.74
C TRP A 717 19.86 -45.71 29.36
N ASP A 718 18.86 -44.92 29.74
CA ASP A 718 17.59 -45.44 30.28
C ASP A 718 16.60 -45.77 29.15
N ASP A 719 16.59 -47.04 28.74
CA ASP A 719 15.62 -47.60 27.79
C ASP A 719 14.43 -48.29 28.49
N GLY A 720 14.38 -48.26 29.82
CA GLY A 720 13.41 -49.00 30.63
C GLY A 720 11.96 -48.56 30.44
N ASP A 721 11.75 -47.36 29.88
CA ASP A 721 10.43 -46.78 29.69
C ASP A 721 10.10 -46.35 28.24
N GLY A 722 11.11 -45.96 27.44
CA GLY A 722 10.93 -45.39 26.09
C GLY A 722 10.73 -46.41 24.95
N GLY A 723 11.30 -47.62 25.06
CA GLY A 723 11.13 -48.69 24.09
C GLY A 723 12.04 -48.61 22.86
N GLU A 724 11.68 -49.33 21.79
CA GLU A 724 12.46 -49.44 20.55
C GLU A 724 11.61 -49.08 19.33
N ALA A 725 12.21 -48.46 18.33
CA ALA A 725 11.62 -48.21 17.02
C ALA A 725 12.48 -48.83 15.91
N THR A 726 11.86 -49.58 15.01
CA THR A 726 12.50 -50.06 13.77
C THR A 726 12.03 -49.17 12.62
N VAL A 727 12.96 -48.54 11.90
CA VAL A 727 12.67 -47.69 10.73
C VAL A 727 13.17 -48.39 9.47
N VAL A 728 12.28 -48.57 8.50
CA VAL A 728 12.59 -49.11 7.17
C VAL A 728 12.52 -47.95 6.17
N SER A 729 13.66 -47.52 5.66
CA SER A 729 13.78 -46.43 4.69
C SER A 729 13.96 -46.99 3.29
N THR A 730 13.09 -46.64 2.34
CA THR A 730 13.16 -47.06 0.93
C THR A 730 13.31 -45.84 0.03
N PHE A 731 14.38 -45.84 -0.77
CA PHE A 731 14.71 -44.83 -1.79
C PHE A 731 14.30 -45.34 -3.17
N GLN A 732 13.48 -44.57 -3.86
CA GLN A 732 13.00 -44.84 -5.21
C GLN A 732 13.60 -43.84 -6.21
N CYS A 733 14.13 -44.32 -7.33
CA CYS A 733 14.49 -43.49 -8.47
C CYS A 733 13.23 -42.99 -9.17
N SER A 734 12.86 -41.72 -8.94
CA SER A 734 11.56 -41.16 -9.37
C SER A 734 11.65 -40.29 -10.63
N GLY A 735 12.85 -39.87 -11.00
CA GLY A 735 13.11 -39.07 -12.18
C GLY A 735 13.10 -39.84 -13.51
N PRO A 736 13.01 -39.17 -14.67
CA PRO A 736 12.96 -39.83 -15.99
C PRO A 736 14.31 -40.36 -16.50
N TRP A 737 15.43 -39.93 -15.92
CA TRP A 737 16.79 -40.34 -16.28
C TRP A 737 17.36 -41.34 -15.26
N GLY A 738 18.11 -42.33 -15.74
CA GLY A 738 18.82 -43.27 -14.85
C GLY A 738 19.89 -42.60 -14.00
N LEU A 739 20.16 -43.17 -12.83
CA LEU A 739 21.12 -42.69 -11.84
C LEU A 739 22.17 -43.77 -11.54
N ALA A 740 23.44 -43.40 -11.51
CA ALA A 740 24.49 -44.23 -10.93
C ALA A 740 24.70 -43.81 -9.48
N ILE A 741 24.28 -44.65 -8.54
CA ILE A 741 24.43 -44.39 -7.09
C ILE A 741 25.84 -44.80 -6.68
N GLU A 742 26.63 -43.85 -6.20
CA GLU A 742 28.02 -44.06 -5.79
C GLU A 742 28.15 -44.46 -4.32
N SER A 743 27.30 -43.92 -3.44
CA SER A 743 27.26 -44.32 -2.03
C SER A 743 25.95 -43.92 -1.35
N LEU A 744 25.61 -44.68 -0.31
CA LEU A 744 24.50 -44.40 0.63
C LEU A 744 25.08 -44.44 2.05
N VAL A 745 25.05 -43.32 2.77
CA VAL A 745 25.64 -43.19 4.10
C VAL A 745 24.61 -42.67 5.09
N LEU A 746 24.41 -43.39 6.21
CA LEU A 746 23.60 -42.92 7.33
C LEU A 746 24.47 -42.15 8.33
N LYS A 747 24.32 -40.83 8.38
CA LYS A 747 24.90 -39.97 9.41
C LYS A 747 24.04 -40.03 10.66
N ARG A 748 24.60 -40.63 11.71
CA ARG A 748 23.94 -40.75 13.02
C ARG A 748 23.97 -39.42 13.75
N GLN A 749 22.82 -38.96 14.24
CA GLN A 749 22.72 -37.81 15.11
C GLN A 749 22.28 -38.31 16.48
N ASP A 750 23.23 -38.63 17.36
CA ASP A 750 22.90 -39.14 18.68
C ASP A 750 22.23 -38.02 19.51
N VAL A 751 20.91 -38.10 19.62
CA VAL A 751 20.09 -37.20 20.44
C VAL A 751 19.91 -37.85 21.81
N LEU A 752 19.79 -37.05 22.87
CA LEU A 752 19.58 -37.52 24.25
C LEU A 752 18.38 -38.46 24.43
N GLN A 753 17.45 -38.48 23.48
CA GLN A 753 16.18 -39.23 23.54
C GLN A 753 16.10 -40.38 22.52
N ALA A 754 16.99 -40.45 21.52
CA ALA A 754 17.05 -41.55 20.56
C ALA A 754 18.48 -41.89 20.17
N LYS A 755 18.80 -43.19 20.18
CA LYS A 755 20.12 -43.73 19.81
C LYS A 755 19.97 -44.80 18.74
N ILE A 756 20.64 -44.64 17.60
CA ILE A 756 20.65 -45.63 16.52
C ILE A 756 21.59 -46.78 16.93
N MET A 757 21.02 -47.96 17.18
CA MET A 757 21.74 -49.14 17.64
C MET A 757 22.39 -49.85 16.45
N THR A 758 21.59 -50.23 15.47
CA THR A 758 22.01 -50.98 14.29
C THR A 758 21.40 -50.38 13.02
N SER A 759 22.08 -50.55 11.89
CA SER A 759 21.62 -50.17 10.55
C SER A 759 22.16 -51.19 9.58
N SER A 760 21.31 -51.68 8.68
CA SER A 760 21.68 -52.69 7.69
C SER A 760 22.76 -52.21 6.73
N ILE A 761 22.84 -50.91 6.42
CA ILE A 761 23.92 -50.31 5.60
C ILE A 761 25.31 -50.61 6.19
N ASN A 762 25.43 -50.63 7.52
CA ASN A 762 26.72 -50.86 8.18
C ASN A 762 27.19 -52.33 8.09
N GLU A 763 26.28 -53.26 7.81
CA GLU A 763 26.56 -54.69 7.68
C GLU A 763 26.78 -55.11 6.22
N ILE A 764 26.42 -54.24 5.26
CA ILE A 764 26.65 -54.46 3.84
C ILE A 764 28.14 -54.21 3.52
N GLY A 765 28.82 -55.19 2.92
CA GLY A 765 30.19 -55.05 2.46
C GLY A 765 30.34 -53.95 1.39
N LYS A 766 31.57 -53.44 1.19
CA LYS A 766 31.88 -52.37 0.21
C LYS A 766 31.58 -52.69 -1.27
N ASP A 767 30.99 -53.85 -1.58
CA ASP A 767 30.80 -54.37 -2.94
C ASP A 767 29.43 -54.04 -3.57
N VAL A 768 28.56 -53.28 -2.89
CA VAL A 768 27.19 -52.96 -3.38
C VAL A 768 27.13 -51.65 -4.19
N PHE A 769 28.02 -50.70 -3.93
CA PHE A 769 28.10 -49.44 -4.68
C PHE A 769 29.51 -49.27 -5.29
N PRO A 770 29.64 -48.72 -6.51
CA PRO A 770 28.59 -48.06 -7.30
C PRO A 770 27.67 -49.04 -8.05
N SER A 771 26.40 -48.67 -8.22
CA SER A 771 25.39 -49.44 -8.98
C SER A 771 24.47 -48.50 -9.79
N GLU A 772 24.03 -48.93 -10.97
CA GLU A 772 23.08 -48.20 -11.82
C GLU A 772 21.63 -48.54 -11.47
N TYR A 773 20.79 -47.52 -11.36
CA TYR A 773 19.37 -47.61 -11.05
C TYR A 773 18.56 -46.87 -12.11
N LEU A 774 17.56 -47.55 -12.65
CA LEU A 774 16.63 -47.00 -13.64
C LEU A 774 15.39 -46.43 -12.95
N PRO A 775 14.60 -45.60 -13.67
CA PRO A 775 13.35 -45.07 -13.14
C PRO A 775 12.43 -46.19 -12.63
N GLY A 776 12.05 -46.11 -11.34
CA GLY A 776 11.22 -47.09 -10.65
C GLY A 776 11.97 -48.08 -9.74
N ASP A 777 13.29 -48.20 -9.86
CA ASP A 777 14.09 -49.09 -9.01
C ASP A 777 14.15 -48.57 -7.56
N ASN A 778 14.23 -49.51 -6.61
CA ASN A 778 14.21 -49.24 -5.17
C ASN A 778 15.42 -49.86 -4.45
N PHE A 779 15.96 -49.15 -3.47
CA PHE A 779 16.94 -49.64 -2.51
C PHE A 779 16.64 -49.06 -1.12
N GLY A 780 17.19 -49.60 -0.04
CA GLY A 780 16.79 -49.16 1.29
C GLY A 780 17.71 -49.57 2.44
N ASP A 781 17.32 -49.16 3.63
CA ASP A 781 18.00 -49.45 4.89
C ASP A 781 16.99 -49.72 6.01
N ILE A 782 17.32 -50.67 6.88
CA ILE A 782 16.59 -50.95 8.11
C ILE A 782 17.47 -50.56 9.28
N CYS A 783 17.02 -49.62 10.11
CA CYS A 783 17.71 -49.24 11.33
C CYS A 783 16.85 -49.46 12.58
N CYS A 784 17.49 -49.88 13.67
CA CYS A 784 16.87 -50.06 14.98
C CYS A 784 17.32 -48.93 15.91
N ILE A 785 16.37 -48.25 16.51
CA ILE A 785 16.56 -47.04 17.31
C ILE A 785 16.02 -47.32 18.71
N SER A 786 16.88 -47.20 19.72
CA SER A 786 16.46 -47.24 21.12
C SER A 786 15.97 -45.84 21.52
N ILE A 787 14.88 -45.77 22.29
CA ILE A 787 14.23 -44.53 22.73
C ILE A 787 14.34 -44.43 24.25
N SER A 788 14.77 -43.27 24.74
CA SER A 788 14.81 -42.97 26.18
C SER A 788 13.67 -42.03 26.60
N SER A 789 13.13 -42.25 27.81
CA SER A 789 12.03 -41.45 28.40
C SER A 789 12.53 -40.16 29.07
N GLN A 790 13.85 -40.01 29.29
CA GLN A 790 14.41 -38.86 29.99
C GLN A 790 14.79 -37.71 29.05
N GLY A 791 13.93 -36.69 28.97
CA GLY A 791 14.35 -35.35 28.51
C GLY A 791 15.04 -34.59 29.65
N LYS A 792 16.06 -33.77 29.35
CA LYS A 792 16.94 -33.04 30.29
C LYS A 792 16.26 -32.29 31.46
N ASN A 793 14.94 -32.07 31.45
CA ASN A 793 14.21 -31.29 32.46
C ASN A 793 12.90 -31.93 32.96
N GLY A 794 12.66 -33.23 32.77
CA GLY A 794 11.51 -33.94 33.38
C GLY A 794 10.11 -33.42 33.02
N GLN A 795 9.95 -32.61 31.95
CA GLN A 795 8.69 -31.91 31.64
C GLN A 795 7.98 -32.27 30.33
N HIS A 796 8.50 -33.15 29.48
CA HIS A 796 7.82 -33.42 28.18
C HIS A 796 7.83 -34.89 27.77
N ILE A 797 6.93 -35.68 28.37
CA ILE A 797 6.64 -37.07 27.94
C ILE A 797 5.77 -37.08 26.65
N PHE A 798 5.24 -35.92 26.22
CA PHE A 798 4.22 -35.81 25.17
C PHE A 798 4.70 -35.17 23.84
N GLN A 799 6.00 -34.95 23.64
CA GLN A 799 6.53 -34.41 22.38
C GLN A 799 7.16 -35.50 21.51
N PRO A 800 7.11 -35.39 20.17
CA PRO A 800 7.83 -36.29 19.28
C PRO A 800 9.33 -36.21 19.55
N VAL A 801 9.99 -37.37 19.55
CA VAL A 801 11.44 -37.47 19.66
C VAL A 801 12.06 -36.84 18.39
N PRO A 802 13.07 -35.96 18.54
CA PRO A 802 13.73 -35.31 17.41
C PRO A 802 14.33 -36.29 16.39
N VAL A 803 14.66 -35.76 15.20
CA VAL A 803 15.25 -36.52 14.09
C VAL A 803 16.52 -37.26 14.54
N PRO A 804 16.58 -38.60 14.39
CA PRO A 804 17.70 -39.41 14.89
C PRO A 804 18.90 -39.48 13.94
N GLY A 805 18.79 -38.98 12.70
CA GLY A 805 19.89 -38.98 11.73
C GLY A 805 19.46 -38.57 10.32
N GLU A 806 20.41 -38.54 9.39
CA GLU A 806 20.21 -38.17 7.99
C GLU A 806 20.94 -39.15 7.05
N TYR A 807 20.36 -39.42 5.88
CA TYR A 807 20.99 -40.16 4.80
C TYR A 807 21.59 -39.21 3.78
N GLU A 808 22.81 -39.51 3.35
CA GLU A 808 23.45 -38.88 2.19
C GLU A 808 23.56 -39.89 1.06
N VAL A 809 23.02 -39.54 -0.10
CA VAL A 809 23.09 -40.32 -1.33
C VAL A 809 23.93 -39.57 -2.35
N ALA A 810 25.11 -40.11 -2.68
CA ALA A 810 25.93 -39.60 -3.77
C ALA A 810 25.57 -40.32 -5.08
N TRP A 811 25.31 -39.57 -6.15
CA TRP A 811 24.84 -40.11 -7.42
C TRP A 811 25.33 -39.30 -8.62
N LYS A 812 25.32 -39.92 -9.80
CA LYS A 812 25.58 -39.28 -11.09
C LYS A 812 24.45 -39.56 -12.07
N ARG A 813 24.09 -38.56 -12.87
CA ARG A 813 23.12 -38.73 -13.96
C ARG A 813 23.73 -39.56 -15.10
N ILE A 814 22.99 -40.54 -15.60
CA ILE A 814 23.38 -41.31 -16.78
C ILE A 814 22.98 -40.52 -18.04
N LEU A 815 23.95 -40.24 -18.91
CA LEU A 815 23.74 -39.54 -20.19
C LEU A 815 23.54 -40.55 -21.33
N SER A 816 23.00 -40.08 -22.46
CA SER A 816 22.69 -40.91 -23.64
C SER A 816 23.88 -41.69 -24.23
N ASP A 817 25.09 -41.21 -23.96
CA ASP A 817 26.32 -41.73 -24.57
C ASP A 817 27.03 -42.73 -23.64
N SER A 818 26.33 -43.22 -22.61
CA SER A 818 26.89 -44.03 -21.50
C SER A 818 27.97 -43.29 -20.68
N GLU A 819 28.00 -41.97 -20.79
CA GLU A 819 28.80 -41.08 -19.95
C GLU A 819 28.01 -40.69 -18.70
N TYR A 820 28.74 -40.31 -17.64
CA TYR A 820 28.16 -39.87 -16.39
C TYR A 820 28.27 -38.36 -16.24
N GLY A 821 27.21 -37.73 -15.74
CA GLY A 821 27.26 -36.33 -15.30
C GLY A 821 28.14 -36.12 -14.07
N GLU A 822 28.13 -34.90 -13.56
CA GLU A 822 28.90 -34.55 -12.36
C GLU A 822 28.36 -35.25 -11.10
N PRO A 823 29.25 -35.64 -10.15
CA PRO A 823 28.84 -36.23 -8.88
C PRO A 823 28.02 -35.24 -8.07
N THR A 824 26.81 -35.66 -7.70
CA THR A 824 25.83 -34.86 -6.97
C THR A 824 25.44 -35.58 -5.68
N ILE A 825 25.15 -34.82 -4.62
CA ILE A 825 24.72 -35.37 -3.32
C ILE A 825 23.30 -34.89 -3.03
N THR A 826 22.43 -35.83 -2.64
CA THR A 826 21.09 -35.53 -2.11
C THR A 826 20.98 -36.05 -0.68
N THR A 827 20.43 -35.23 0.20
CA THR A 827 20.27 -35.56 1.62
C THR A 827 18.80 -35.79 1.99
N PHE A 828 18.56 -36.75 2.87
CA PHE A 828 17.23 -37.12 3.37
C PHE A 828 17.25 -37.25 4.89
N VAL A 829 16.31 -36.64 5.59
CA VAL A 829 16.25 -36.71 7.06
C VAL A 829 15.36 -37.87 7.52
N LEU A 830 15.78 -38.60 8.57
CA LEU A 830 14.93 -39.59 9.21
C LEU A 830 13.70 -38.92 9.86
N PRO A 831 12.54 -39.60 9.92
CA PRO A 831 11.35 -39.01 10.49
C PRO A 831 11.47 -38.83 12.02
N PRO A 832 10.80 -37.83 12.61
CA PRO A 832 10.68 -37.70 14.06
C PRO A 832 9.85 -38.86 14.64
N LEU A 833 10.29 -39.42 15.77
CA LEU A 833 9.68 -40.64 16.34
C LEU A 833 8.56 -40.30 17.34
N GLN A 834 7.47 -41.06 17.32
CA GLN A 834 6.28 -40.89 18.16
C GLN A 834 5.92 -42.20 18.86
N PRO A 835 6.67 -42.60 19.91
CA PRO A 835 6.37 -43.79 20.67
C PRO A 835 4.98 -43.71 21.32
N PRO A 836 4.32 -44.84 21.62
CA PRO A 836 3.00 -44.82 22.21
C PRO A 836 3.04 -44.36 23.67
N ILE A 837 2.36 -43.25 23.98
CA ILE A 837 2.35 -42.62 25.31
C ILE A 837 1.07 -43.02 26.06
N ASP A 838 1.20 -43.85 27.10
CA ASP A 838 0.08 -44.22 27.99
C ASP A 838 0.33 -43.69 29.41
N GLY A 839 -0.70 -43.14 30.05
CA GLY A 839 -0.60 -42.63 31.43
C GLY A 839 -0.63 -43.72 32.50
N LEU A 840 -1.65 -44.59 32.48
CA LEU A 840 -1.75 -45.76 33.34
C LEU A 840 -2.06 -46.96 32.45
N VAL A 841 -1.20 -47.97 32.46
CA VAL A 841 -1.28 -49.12 31.55
C VAL A 841 -1.01 -50.42 32.30
N ALA A 842 -1.70 -51.48 31.88
CA ALA A 842 -1.51 -52.83 32.38
C ALA A 842 -0.91 -53.71 31.26
N LEU A 843 0.36 -54.08 31.40
CA LEU A 843 1.08 -54.91 30.44
C LEU A 843 0.90 -56.39 30.82
N LEU A 844 0.14 -57.11 30.01
CA LEU A 844 -0.08 -58.54 30.17
C LEU A 844 1.01 -59.29 29.41
N ASN A 845 1.76 -60.12 30.12
CA ASN A 845 2.73 -61.04 29.56
C ASN A 845 2.26 -62.48 29.83
N PRO A 846 1.44 -63.05 28.94
CA PRO A 846 1.02 -64.43 29.01
C PRO A 846 1.99 -65.35 28.24
N PRO A 847 2.05 -66.65 28.58
CA PRO A 847 2.87 -67.60 27.83
C PRO A 847 2.38 -67.75 26.39
N THR A 848 3.28 -67.92 25.43
CA THR A 848 2.92 -68.28 24.04
C THR A 848 2.51 -69.74 23.91
N ILE A 849 3.12 -70.62 24.72
CA ILE A 849 2.96 -72.07 24.68
C ILE A 849 2.85 -72.60 26.12
N ALA A 850 1.92 -73.54 26.37
CA ALA A 850 1.76 -74.26 27.64
C ALA A 850 1.57 -75.77 27.40
N ASN A 851 1.73 -76.60 28.44
CA ASN A 851 1.50 -78.04 28.37
C ASN A 851 0.33 -78.45 29.28
N LEU A 852 -0.50 -79.41 28.85
CA LEU A 852 -1.66 -79.88 29.60
C LEU A 852 -1.30 -80.28 31.04
N HIS A 853 -2.10 -79.82 32.01
CA HIS A 853 -1.93 -80.08 33.45
C HIS A 853 -0.61 -79.61 34.08
N GLN A 854 0.27 -78.92 33.34
CA GLN A 854 1.49 -78.32 33.90
C GLN A 854 1.24 -76.85 34.27
N PRO A 855 1.61 -76.42 35.49
CA PRO A 855 1.43 -75.03 35.90
C PRO A 855 2.37 -74.10 35.14
N ILE A 856 1.83 -73.05 34.52
CA ILE A 856 2.56 -71.99 33.84
C ILE A 856 2.25 -70.62 34.45
N ALA A 857 3.22 -69.71 34.44
CA ALA A 857 3.05 -68.39 35.02
C ALA A 857 2.53 -67.38 33.98
N MET A 858 1.53 -66.60 34.36
CA MET A 858 1.09 -65.40 33.66
C MET A 858 1.37 -64.19 34.55
N SER A 859 1.92 -63.12 33.99
CA SER A 859 2.18 -61.90 34.75
C SER A 859 1.50 -60.68 34.15
N LEU A 860 1.00 -59.81 35.02
CA LEU A 860 0.49 -58.49 34.67
C LEU A 860 1.35 -57.44 35.40
N THR A 861 2.02 -56.58 34.64
CA THR A 861 2.76 -55.44 35.18
C THR A 861 1.94 -54.18 34.98
N ILE A 862 1.55 -53.52 36.06
CA ILE A 862 0.78 -52.28 36.00
C ILE A 862 1.72 -51.11 36.24
N ARG A 863 1.82 -50.19 35.28
CA ARG A 863 2.74 -49.04 35.32
C ARG A 863 1.97 -47.74 35.38
N ASN A 864 2.29 -46.92 36.38
CA ASN A 864 1.77 -45.57 36.49
C ASN A 864 2.80 -44.56 35.95
N ARG A 865 2.67 -44.23 34.67
CA ARG A 865 3.52 -43.27 33.95
C ARG A 865 3.02 -41.83 34.09
N HIS A 866 2.02 -41.57 34.92
CA HIS A 866 1.56 -40.21 35.14
C HIS A 866 2.58 -39.41 35.96
N PRO A 867 2.98 -38.19 35.53
CA PRO A 867 4.08 -37.45 36.16
C PRO A 867 3.80 -37.04 37.62
N THR A 868 2.54 -36.80 37.97
CA THR A 868 2.17 -36.21 39.28
C THR A 868 1.06 -36.94 40.03
N ARG A 869 0.45 -37.98 39.46
CA ARG A 869 -0.75 -38.61 40.01
C ARG A 869 -0.44 -40.03 40.46
N SER A 870 -0.81 -40.35 41.70
CA SER A 870 -0.90 -41.75 42.13
C SER A 870 -2.17 -42.42 41.58
N ALA A 871 -2.12 -43.74 41.43
CA ALA A 871 -3.22 -44.57 40.94
C ALA A 871 -3.68 -45.55 42.03
N ASN A 872 -4.98 -45.81 42.10
CA ASN A 872 -5.56 -46.67 43.12
C ASN A 872 -6.30 -47.85 42.50
N ILE A 873 -5.59 -48.98 42.38
CA ILE A 873 -5.93 -49.99 41.38
C ILE A 873 -6.58 -51.20 42.03
N THR A 874 -7.65 -51.68 41.40
CA THR A 874 -8.32 -52.93 41.72
C THR A 874 -8.27 -53.86 40.52
N VAL A 875 -7.89 -55.11 40.75
CA VAL A 875 -7.76 -56.13 39.70
C VAL A 875 -8.77 -57.23 39.97
N HIS A 876 -9.53 -57.56 38.94
CA HIS A 876 -10.55 -58.61 38.94
C HIS A 876 -10.20 -59.59 37.82
N LEU A 877 -10.06 -60.86 38.16
CA LEU A 877 -9.92 -61.97 37.24
C LEU A 877 -11.15 -62.84 37.41
N ASP A 878 -12.02 -62.82 36.41
CA ASP A 878 -13.25 -63.59 36.37
C ASP A 878 -12.89 -65.00 35.86
N SER A 879 -13.13 -66.02 36.70
CA SER A 879 -12.93 -67.42 36.34
C SER A 879 -14.28 -68.14 36.33
N ASP A 880 -14.73 -68.59 35.17
CA ASP A 880 -15.95 -69.40 35.00
C ASP A 880 -15.56 -70.90 35.06
N PRO A 881 -16.35 -71.81 35.69
CA PRO A 881 -16.14 -73.25 35.60
C PRO A 881 -16.01 -73.84 34.18
N SER A 882 -16.38 -73.12 33.12
CA SER A 882 -16.17 -73.49 31.72
C SER A 882 -14.83 -73.01 31.11
N ASP A 883 -13.97 -72.33 31.87
CA ASP A 883 -12.69 -71.83 31.36
C ASP A 883 -11.64 -72.94 31.24
N GLY A 884 -10.87 -72.93 30.15
CA GLY A 884 -9.81 -73.92 29.87
C GLY A 884 -8.56 -73.83 30.76
N PHE A 885 -8.56 -72.95 31.78
CA PHE A 885 -7.47 -72.78 32.74
C PHE A 885 -7.97 -72.75 34.19
N VAL A 886 -7.32 -73.52 35.06
CA VAL A 886 -7.45 -73.38 36.51
C VAL A 886 -6.46 -72.34 37.01
N VAL A 887 -6.97 -71.30 37.66
CA VAL A 887 -6.15 -70.16 38.12
C VAL A 887 -5.90 -70.21 39.63
N ALA A 888 -4.62 -70.14 40.00
CA ALA A 888 -4.14 -69.89 41.34
C ALA A 888 -3.47 -68.51 41.43
N GLY A 889 -4.03 -67.61 42.23
CA GLY A 889 -3.53 -66.25 42.44
C GLY A 889 -4.66 -65.27 42.85
N LEU A 890 -4.39 -63.97 42.75
CA LEU A 890 -5.34 -62.92 43.16
C LEU A 890 -6.55 -62.88 42.21
N ARG A 891 -7.74 -63.28 42.68
CA ARG A 891 -8.98 -63.24 41.86
C ARG A 891 -9.69 -61.89 41.92
N ASN A 892 -9.84 -61.32 43.11
CA ASN A 892 -10.34 -59.97 43.30
C ASN A 892 -9.55 -59.32 44.44
N GLY A 893 -8.89 -58.20 44.16
CA GLY A 893 -8.14 -57.50 45.19
C GLY A 893 -7.66 -56.12 44.78
N ARG A 894 -7.24 -55.36 45.80
CA ARG A 894 -6.68 -54.02 45.66
C ARG A 894 -5.16 -54.10 45.69
N VAL A 895 -4.54 -53.46 44.70
CA VAL A 895 -3.08 -53.29 44.61
C VAL A 895 -2.67 -52.14 45.53
N PRO A 896 -1.46 -52.16 46.13
CA PRO A 896 -0.91 -50.99 46.81
C PRO A 896 -1.02 -49.73 45.94
N VAL A 897 -1.18 -48.56 46.57
CA VAL A 897 -1.32 -47.29 45.84
C VAL A 897 -0.03 -47.05 45.04
N LEU A 898 -0.16 -47.04 43.72
CA LEU A 898 0.97 -46.80 42.82
C LEU A 898 1.29 -45.32 42.79
N LEU A 899 2.49 -44.94 43.18
CA LEU A 899 2.99 -43.57 43.06
C LEU A 899 3.28 -43.22 41.58
N PRO A 900 3.43 -41.93 41.21
CA PRO A 900 4.00 -41.52 39.92
C PRO A 900 5.32 -42.26 39.64
N GLY A 901 5.46 -42.85 38.46
CA GLY A 901 6.63 -43.66 38.08
C GLY A 901 6.73 -45.02 38.79
N GLY A 902 5.70 -45.42 39.55
CA GLY A 902 5.67 -46.71 40.22
C GLY A 902 5.14 -47.83 39.30
N GLU A 903 5.68 -49.04 39.48
CA GLU A 903 5.18 -50.26 38.87
C GLU A 903 4.89 -51.34 39.92
N GLU A 904 3.85 -52.15 39.68
CA GLU A 904 3.58 -53.35 40.46
C GLU A 904 3.34 -54.53 39.53
N LYS A 905 3.92 -55.69 39.86
CA LYS A 905 3.77 -56.93 39.10
C LYS A 905 2.93 -57.96 39.86
N LEU A 906 1.82 -58.36 39.25
CA LEU A 906 0.99 -59.47 39.70
C LEU A 906 1.33 -60.73 38.91
N THR A 907 1.32 -61.88 39.59
CA THR A 907 1.59 -63.18 38.96
C THR A 907 0.51 -64.20 39.32
N TRP A 908 0.05 -64.95 38.32
CA TRP A 908 -0.86 -66.08 38.47
C TRP A 908 -0.20 -67.35 37.97
N LYS A 909 -0.52 -68.48 38.62
CA LYS A 909 -0.23 -69.80 38.09
C LYS A 909 -1.49 -70.33 37.42
N LEU A 910 -1.40 -70.58 36.12
CA LEU A 910 -2.44 -71.14 35.28
C LEU A 910 -2.13 -72.63 35.04
N ILE A 911 -3.12 -73.49 35.21
CA ILE A 911 -3.01 -74.91 34.86
C ILE A 911 -4.03 -75.18 33.74
N PRO A 912 -3.58 -75.44 32.50
CA PRO A 912 -4.50 -75.72 31.41
C PRO A 912 -5.17 -77.08 31.61
N VAL A 913 -6.46 -77.15 31.27
CA VAL A 913 -7.27 -78.37 31.36
C VAL A 913 -7.71 -78.89 29.98
N GLU A 914 -7.43 -78.15 28.92
CA GLU A 914 -7.75 -78.50 27.52
C GLU A 914 -6.54 -78.21 26.60
N CYS A 915 -6.43 -78.94 25.48
CA CYS A 915 -5.38 -78.75 24.47
C CYS A 915 -5.89 -77.93 23.26
N GLY A 916 -4.99 -77.22 22.58
CA GLY A 916 -5.31 -76.35 21.43
C GLY A 916 -5.08 -74.87 21.73
N TYR A 917 -5.63 -73.97 20.91
CA TYR A 917 -5.61 -72.54 21.19
C TYR A 917 -6.69 -72.22 22.24
N VAL A 918 -6.26 -72.02 23.48
CA VAL A 918 -7.15 -71.81 24.62
C VAL A 918 -7.13 -70.33 25.02
N GLN A 919 -8.33 -69.75 25.20
CA GLN A 919 -8.50 -68.37 25.65
C GLN A 919 -8.12 -68.21 27.12
N LEU A 920 -7.47 -67.09 27.43
CA LEU A 920 -7.13 -66.73 28.80
C LEU A 920 -8.37 -66.23 29.57
N PRO A 921 -8.43 -66.44 30.90
CA PRO A 921 -9.51 -65.91 31.74
C PRO A 921 -9.64 -64.38 31.63
N LYS A 922 -10.87 -63.87 31.72
CA LYS A 922 -11.17 -62.45 31.54
C LYS A 922 -10.57 -61.63 32.68
N LEU A 923 -9.70 -60.69 32.32
CA LEU A 923 -9.00 -59.82 33.26
C LEU A 923 -9.53 -58.38 33.14
N ARG A 924 -9.84 -57.76 34.29
CA ARG A 924 -10.31 -56.38 34.38
C ARG A 924 -9.50 -55.61 35.43
N VAL A 925 -8.90 -54.51 35.00
CA VAL A 925 -8.12 -53.61 35.87
C VAL A 925 -8.84 -52.26 35.94
N VAL A 926 -9.07 -51.73 37.13
CA VAL A 926 -9.86 -50.50 37.34
C VAL A 926 -9.16 -49.57 38.34
N ASP A 927 -8.98 -48.31 37.97
CA ASP A 927 -8.52 -47.22 38.86
C ASP A 927 -9.73 -46.59 39.58
N ARG A 928 -9.78 -46.74 40.90
CA ARG A 928 -10.86 -46.23 41.75
C ARG A 928 -10.55 -44.88 42.39
N ARG A 929 -9.48 -44.18 41.99
CA ARG A 929 -9.13 -42.87 42.56
C ARG A 929 -10.29 -41.85 42.48
N LYS A 930 -10.91 -41.69 41.31
CA LYS A 930 -12.06 -40.77 41.13
C LYS A 930 -13.27 -41.20 41.95
N ALA A 931 -13.57 -42.50 41.95
CA ALA A 931 -14.65 -43.07 42.73
C ALA A 931 -14.49 -42.79 44.24
N ILE A 932 -13.27 -42.91 44.78
CA ILE A 932 -12.99 -42.64 46.20
C ILE A 932 -13.06 -41.14 46.52
N ALA A 933 -12.56 -40.27 45.63
CA ALA A 933 -12.67 -38.83 45.80
C ALA A 933 -14.14 -38.35 45.77
N SER A 934 -14.97 -38.96 44.91
CA SER A 934 -16.41 -38.69 44.85
C SER A 934 -17.15 -39.19 46.11
N ALA A 935 -16.80 -40.36 46.63
CA ALA A 935 -17.39 -40.94 47.84
C ALA A 935 -17.03 -40.17 49.13
N GLN A 936 -15.91 -39.46 49.16
CA GLN A 936 -15.48 -38.61 50.29
C GLN A 936 -15.99 -37.17 50.21
N GLY A 937 -16.81 -36.82 49.20
CA GLY A 937 -17.39 -35.47 49.06
C GLY A 937 -16.37 -34.38 48.68
N LEU A 938 -15.19 -34.75 48.20
CA LEU A 938 -14.12 -33.83 47.77
C LEU A 938 -14.25 -33.41 46.30
N GLY A 939 -15.38 -33.72 45.65
CA GLY A 939 -15.67 -33.31 44.27
C GLY A 939 -16.11 -31.84 44.19
N GLY A 940 -15.55 -31.08 43.26
CA GLY A 940 -16.02 -29.72 42.96
C GLY A 940 -17.45 -29.73 42.38
N PRO A 941 -18.18 -28.59 42.45
CA PRO A 941 -19.58 -28.54 42.04
C PRO A 941 -19.70 -28.83 40.54
N GLY A 942 -20.35 -29.95 40.19
CA GLY A 942 -20.56 -30.40 38.81
C GLY A 942 -19.85 -31.70 38.39
N THR A 943 -19.34 -32.50 39.33
CA THR A 943 -18.76 -33.82 39.03
C THR A 943 -19.76 -34.95 39.24
N ASP A 944 -20.01 -35.76 38.19
CA ASP A 944 -20.87 -36.95 38.25
C ASP A 944 -20.32 -37.96 39.28
N VAL A 945 -21.23 -38.60 40.03
CA VAL A 945 -20.88 -39.61 41.02
C VAL A 945 -20.45 -40.90 40.29
N GLU A 946 -19.16 -41.03 39.96
CA GLU A 946 -18.58 -42.24 39.38
C GLU A 946 -18.40 -43.32 40.47
N ILE A 947 -19.32 -44.29 40.56
CA ILE A 947 -19.30 -45.33 41.62
C ILE A 947 -18.33 -46.49 41.30
N GLU A 948 -18.11 -46.83 40.01
CA GLU A 948 -17.40 -48.06 39.63
C GLU A 948 -15.89 -47.92 39.35
N GLY A 949 -15.37 -46.71 39.15
CA GLY A 949 -13.97 -46.44 38.80
C GLY A 949 -13.68 -46.51 37.29
N VAL A 950 -12.48 -46.07 36.87
CA VAL A 950 -12.09 -45.96 35.44
C VAL A 950 -11.32 -47.21 35.01
N PRO A 951 -11.73 -47.93 33.93
CA PRO A 951 -11.01 -49.10 33.44
C PRO A 951 -9.62 -48.72 32.89
N VAL A 952 -8.61 -49.53 33.21
CA VAL A 952 -7.23 -49.38 32.74
C VAL A 952 -7.00 -50.28 31.53
N LYS A 953 -6.35 -49.75 30.49
CA LYS A 953 -6.05 -50.49 29.25
C LYS A 953 -5.10 -51.67 29.55
N ILE A 954 -5.49 -52.88 29.12
CA ILE A 954 -4.68 -54.09 29.20
C ILE A 954 -4.09 -54.36 27.81
N VAL A 955 -2.77 -54.52 27.74
CA VAL A 955 -2.03 -54.69 26.48
C VAL A 955 -1.29 -56.03 26.50
N ASP A 956 -1.53 -56.88 25.50
CA ASP A 956 -0.76 -58.12 25.29
C ASP A 956 0.58 -57.77 24.63
N VAL A 957 1.66 -57.96 25.39
CA VAL A 957 3.02 -57.57 24.99
C VAL A 957 3.53 -58.36 23.77
N ARG A 958 2.92 -59.51 23.46
CA ARG A 958 3.33 -60.35 22.32
C ARG A 958 2.90 -59.79 20.97
N THR A 959 1.78 -59.07 20.94
CA THR A 959 1.11 -58.66 19.69
C THR A 959 1.09 -57.16 19.48
N GLU A 960 1.54 -56.36 20.45
CA GLU A 960 1.55 -54.91 20.32
C GLU A 960 2.64 -54.45 19.33
N GLN A 961 2.20 -53.88 18.21
CA GLN A 961 3.03 -53.11 17.28
C GLN A 961 2.24 -51.91 16.78
N LYS A 962 2.87 -50.74 16.74
CA LYS A 962 2.32 -49.54 16.09
C LYS A 962 3.15 -49.27 14.85
N VAL A 963 2.53 -49.31 13.67
CA VAL A 963 3.18 -49.02 12.38
C VAL A 963 2.77 -47.63 11.92
N VAL A 964 3.72 -46.83 11.44
CA VAL A 964 3.49 -45.49 10.87
C VAL A 964 4.30 -45.37 9.58
N SER A 965 3.63 -45.26 8.44
CA SER A 965 4.24 -44.95 7.15
C SER A 965 4.39 -43.44 6.96
N ILE A 966 5.55 -43.00 6.48
CA ILE A 966 5.91 -41.59 6.33
C ILE A 966 6.60 -41.38 4.98
N LEU A 967 6.10 -40.43 4.19
CA LEU A 967 6.79 -39.94 2.99
C LEU A 967 7.68 -38.76 3.39
N SER A 968 8.99 -38.88 3.17
CA SER A 968 9.94 -37.79 3.40
C SER A 968 10.32 -37.13 2.07
N THR A 969 10.11 -35.82 1.96
CA THR A 969 10.58 -35.01 0.84
C THR A 969 11.98 -34.48 1.13
N THR A 970 12.79 -34.25 0.09
CA THR A 970 14.12 -33.63 0.22
C THR A 970 14.00 -32.21 0.78
N GLY A 971 14.70 -31.89 1.87
CA GLY A 971 14.79 -30.53 2.42
C GLY A 971 14.39 -30.38 3.89
N SER A 972 15.03 -29.44 4.59
CA SER A 972 14.85 -29.17 6.04
C SER A 972 13.56 -28.43 6.40
N GLY A 973 12.66 -28.18 5.43
CA GLY A 973 11.44 -27.38 5.60
C GLY A 973 10.14 -28.03 5.12
N GLY A 974 10.15 -29.29 4.68
CA GLY A 974 8.95 -29.96 4.15
C GLY A 974 8.00 -30.43 5.26
N GLU A 975 6.74 -29.99 5.22
CA GLU A 975 5.66 -30.59 6.02
C GLU A 975 5.58 -32.10 5.75
N VAL A 976 5.81 -32.91 6.78
CA VAL A 976 5.62 -34.36 6.72
C VAL A 976 4.13 -34.64 6.48
N LYS A 977 3.75 -34.92 5.23
CA LYS A 977 2.40 -35.41 4.91
C LYS A 977 2.22 -36.81 5.48
N LYS A 978 1.40 -36.91 6.52
CA LYS A 978 0.93 -38.19 7.08
C LYS A 978 -0.17 -38.75 6.18
N ASP A 979 0.20 -39.57 5.21
CA ASP A 979 -0.75 -40.52 4.62
C ASP A 979 -0.81 -41.74 5.57
N ALA A 980 -1.66 -41.63 6.59
CA ALA A 980 -2.00 -42.77 7.43
C ALA A 980 -3.02 -43.63 6.66
N GLU A 981 -2.55 -44.47 5.73
CA GLU A 981 -3.37 -45.57 5.25
C GLU A 981 -3.55 -46.59 6.38
N ASP A 982 -4.81 -47.00 6.60
CA ASP A 982 -5.24 -47.98 7.61
C ASP A 982 -4.57 -49.34 7.37
N ALA A 983 -3.34 -49.51 7.88
CA ALA A 983 -2.75 -50.82 8.06
C ALA A 983 -3.56 -51.55 9.14
N ALA A 984 -4.33 -52.56 8.71
CA ALA A 984 -5.18 -53.46 9.49
C ALA A 984 -4.88 -53.45 11.00
N ALA A 985 -5.56 -52.57 11.74
CA ALA A 985 -5.38 -52.43 13.18
C ALA A 985 -5.78 -53.75 13.86
N VAL A 986 -4.78 -54.52 14.29
CA VAL A 986 -4.98 -55.62 15.24
C VAL A 986 -5.64 -54.99 16.46
N ASP A 987 -6.87 -55.40 16.76
CA ASP A 987 -7.67 -54.83 17.85
C ASP A 987 -6.82 -54.78 19.14
N PRO A 988 -6.43 -53.59 19.62
CA PRO A 988 -5.41 -53.44 20.66
C PRO A 988 -5.86 -53.98 22.03
N ASN A 989 -7.14 -54.35 22.15
CA ASN A 989 -7.72 -54.98 23.35
C ASN A 989 -7.86 -56.51 23.21
N ARG A 990 -7.50 -57.10 22.06
CA ARG A 990 -7.56 -58.54 21.83
C ARG A 990 -6.32 -59.21 22.43
N ILE A 991 -6.52 -59.92 23.54
CA ILE A 991 -5.50 -60.80 24.11
C ILE A 991 -5.43 -62.07 23.25
N ALA A 992 -4.23 -62.46 22.81
CA ALA A 992 -4.09 -63.63 21.95
C ALA A 992 -4.20 -64.95 22.72
N ASP A 993 -4.72 -65.99 22.07
CA ASP A 993 -4.88 -67.31 22.67
C ASP A 993 -3.52 -67.94 23.01
N VAL A 994 -3.50 -68.85 23.99
CA VAL A 994 -2.30 -69.62 24.35
C VAL A 994 -2.39 -70.98 23.68
N LEU A 995 -1.33 -71.40 22.99
CA LEU A 995 -1.27 -72.74 22.42
C LEU A 995 -0.92 -73.75 23.53
N VAL A 996 -1.89 -74.60 23.89
CA VAL A 996 -1.69 -75.69 24.85
C VAL A 996 -1.39 -77.00 24.10
N LEU A 997 -0.20 -77.52 24.33
CA LEU A 997 0.27 -78.81 23.83
C LEU A 997 -0.12 -79.93 24.81
N PRO A 998 -0.33 -81.18 24.33
CA PRO A 998 -0.71 -82.31 25.16
C PRO A 998 0.32 -82.71 26.22
#